data_AF-A0A932NFW8-F1
#
_entry.id   AF-A0A932NFW8-F1
#
_cell.length_a   1.000
_cell.length_b   1.000
_cell.length_c   1.000
_cell.angle_alpha   90.00
_cell.angle_beta   90.00
_cell.angle_gamma   90.00
#
_symmetry.space_group_name_H-M   'P 1'
#
loop_
_entity.id
_entity.type
_entity.pdbx_description
1 polymer ?
#
loop_
_entity_poly.entity_id
_entity_poly.type
_entity_poly.pdbx_seq_one_letter_code
_entity_poly.pdbx_strand_id
1 'polypeptide(L)'
;MKESLLRRTVSVFIAAALAWSPALPAAAQFRAAATPVRPTAPMTAAPAVLPVSSLGLSAPTLSAPNLAAPGLASPFSAVSPVPQVRSANPSAATAMSPAVALPSSILSAPAVAPAAANPKAQDPRAAAAKQVGAMTFAVSAAVKTAGPVANGTSENAQGLGAAVFSALTGGRSSSRGQAEPIPVSRVFSGIRRSALNGVTERPAAPQPSPEATRTAMLRTLEFVASVFNAHYAPLDWKRETFGTELAAEVEKARLAIRSMQTPTTREFQDILARLVGSLKDYHVGIQFYSTEMSRLPLGIVGAGGKHYLATVDREELPEELFPFAPGDEVVAFDGRPTAEVVAELLQVKSEGGAEATDRSLAERRLTRRVRQAGDTAPQGPVTLTIRAADGREAEVGMEWSHVPELIPQIPIRDGGGLLEPTNPDQPTRPADVGTEPVDAGWASSLRAALMKLIPSGLNPLAALLGRRAPGERLNPYQIGGRESFVPQLGTVVWQGDPRLPYKAYIYKTADGRKVGYIRIAAYDGDARVAAVFGAIMKKFEAETDSLVIDQVNNPGGSLFYMYALLSRLSAKPLSLPTQKIVIGEDDAYESIQTLMAAQQVTSEEQLSQILGPSLDGYRVTMRLWRSMVAYAQFIYSQLRAGQRLSDLVAFLGIEKLEQHPTERYTKPIMVLVNELDFSCGDFFPAILQDNGRAAIFGVRTAGAGGAVKGVQFPNQFGIAGLSYTWTIALRAGGMPIENLGVTPDVAYTPTAADLKDGYSGYRDAVNAALGGLMGPAGPASADPGPSAPTPTTDSGPAQP
;
A
#
# COMPACT_ATOMS: atom_id res chain seq x y z
N MET A 1 22.25 -31.00 16.43
CA MET A 1 21.17 -29.98 16.66
C MET A 1 21.67 -28.54 16.70
N LYS A 2 22.65 -28.15 17.53
CA LYS A 2 23.01 -26.72 17.73
C LYS A 2 23.53 -25.97 16.47
N GLU A 3 24.26 -26.60 15.55
CA GLU A 3 24.68 -25.95 14.28
C GLU A 3 23.52 -25.59 13.33
N SER A 4 22.39 -26.31 13.41
CA SER A 4 21.21 -26.03 12.60
C SER A 4 20.54 -24.72 13.00
N LEU A 5 20.57 -24.39 14.30
CA LEU A 5 20.02 -23.15 14.84
C LEU A 5 20.86 -21.94 14.37
N LEU A 6 22.19 -22.02 14.52
CA LEU A 6 23.10 -20.93 14.16
C LEU A 6 23.04 -20.58 12.66
N ARG A 7 22.94 -21.59 11.78
CA ARG A 7 22.74 -21.36 10.34
C ARG A 7 21.39 -20.72 10.02
N ARG A 8 20.30 -21.12 10.71
CA ARG A 8 18.98 -20.47 10.56
C ARG A 8 19.04 -19.01 10.98
N THR A 9 19.67 -18.68 12.10
CA THR A 9 19.82 -17.29 12.58
C THR A 9 20.55 -16.42 11.55
N VAL A 10 21.70 -16.85 11.02
CA VAL A 10 22.45 -16.07 10.01
C VAL A 10 21.67 -15.91 8.70
N SER A 11 20.96 -16.94 8.24
CA SER A 11 20.10 -16.82 7.05
C SER A 11 18.92 -15.85 7.25
N VAL A 12 18.35 -15.78 8.46
CA VAL A 12 17.30 -14.79 8.80
C VAL A 12 17.87 -13.36 8.77
N PHE A 13 19.08 -13.12 9.26
CA PHE A 13 19.70 -11.79 9.23
C PHE A 13 20.09 -11.32 7.82
N ILE A 14 20.58 -12.20 6.95
CA ILE A 14 20.83 -11.85 5.54
C ILE A 14 19.51 -11.57 4.80
N ALA A 15 18.45 -12.32 5.09
CA ALA A 15 17.11 -12.05 4.58
C ALA A 15 16.55 -10.72 5.09
N ALA A 16 16.79 -10.35 6.36
CA ALA A 16 16.38 -9.06 6.92
C ALA A 16 17.09 -7.88 6.21
N ALA A 17 18.41 -7.97 5.97
CA ALA A 17 19.15 -6.95 5.24
C ALA A 17 18.67 -6.76 3.79
N LEU A 18 18.25 -7.85 3.11
CA LEU A 18 17.67 -7.79 1.77
C LEU A 18 16.22 -7.30 1.75
N ALA A 19 15.43 -7.62 2.78
CA ALA A 19 14.04 -7.16 2.91
C ALA A 19 13.92 -5.68 3.32
N TRP A 20 14.96 -5.11 3.93
CA TRP A 20 14.97 -3.73 4.44
C TRP A 20 15.63 -2.71 3.49
N SER A 21 16.14 -3.16 2.33
CA SER A 21 16.69 -2.26 1.31
C SER A 21 15.59 -1.53 0.53
N PRO A 22 15.61 -0.19 0.44
CA PRO A 22 14.69 0.57 -0.42
C PRO A 22 15.02 0.47 -1.93
N ALA A 23 16.13 -0.20 -2.30
CA ALA A 23 16.63 -0.23 -3.67
C ALA A 23 16.07 -1.38 -4.55
N LEU A 24 15.08 -2.14 -4.08
CA LEU A 24 14.50 -3.26 -4.82
C LEU A 24 13.02 -3.00 -5.19
N PRO A 25 12.64 -3.09 -6.48
CA PRO A 25 11.24 -3.04 -6.88
C PRO A 25 10.48 -4.28 -6.36
N ALA A 26 9.20 -4.11 -6.01
CA ALA A 26 8.38 -5.11 -5.31
C ALA A 26 8.39 -6.52 -5.93
N ALA A 27 8.51 -6.61 -7.26
CA ALA A 27 8.59 -7.89 -7.98
C ALA A 27 9.80 -8.77 -7.58
N ALA A 28 10.90 -8.18 -7.08
CA ALA A 28 12.10 -8.93 -6.69
C ALA A 28 11.92 -9.68 -5.36
N GLN A 29 11.10 -9.18 -4.44
CA GLN A 29 10.93 -9.74 -3.10
C GLN A 29 10.22 -11.11 -3.12
N PHE A 30 9.38 -11.38 -4.13
CA PHE A 30 8.62 -12.63 -4.23
C PHE A 30 9.41 -13.86 -4.71
N ARG A 31 10.57 -13.68 -5.38
CA ARG A 31 11.31 -14.83 -5.95
C ARG A 31 12.12 -15.64 -4.94
N ALA A 32 12.43 -15.08 -3.77
CA ALA A 32 13.25 -15.76 -2.75
C ALA A 32 12.47 -16.75 -1.86
N ALA A 33 11.13 -16.72 -1.87
CA ALA A 33 10.28 -17.43 -0.90
C ALA A 33 9.53 -18.66 -1.47
N ALA A 34 9.70 -19.00 -2.75
CA ALA A 34 8.86 -19.97 -3.44
C ALA A 34 9.63 -21.11 -4.13
N THR A 35 10.17 -22.05 -3.35
CA THR A 35 10.60 -23.38 -3.81
C THR A 35 9.99 -24.49 -2.94
N PRO A 36 8.76 -24.95 -3.24
CA PRO A 36 8.14 -26.05 -2.50
C PRO A 36 8.72 -27.40 -2.94
N VAL A 37 9.38 -28.10 -2.03
CA VAL A 37 9.67 -29.53 -2.18
C VAL A 37 8.35 -30.29 -2.06
N ARG A 38 7.98 -31.03 -3.11
CA ARG A 38 6.70 -31.74 -3.20
C ARG A 38 6.93 -33.24 -2.90
N PRO A 39 6.23 -33.86 -1.93
CA PRO A 39 6.23 -35.31 -1.79
C PRO A 39 5.43 -35.96 -2.92
N THR A 40 5.90 -37.10 -3.42
CA THR A 40 5.27 -37.87 -4.50
C THR A 40 4.51 -39.08 -3.96
N ALA A 41 3.31 -39.30 -4.48
CA ALA A 41 2.55 -40.54 -4.39
C ALA A 41 1.81 -40.77 -5.74
N PRO A 42 1.56 -42.02 -6.16
CA PRO A 42 1.44 -42.34 -7.59
C PRO A 42 0.03 -42.15 -8.17
N MET A 43 -0.03 -41.80 -9.46
CA MET A 43 -1.24 -41.89 -10.27
C MET A 43 -1.33 -43.25 -10.98
N THR A 44 -2.51 -43.88 -10.93
CA THR A 44 -2.97 -44.85 -11.93
C THR A 44 -3.73 -44.14 -13.06
N ALA A 45 -3.74 -44.70 -14.27
CA ALA A 45 -4.06 -43.95 -15.49
C ALA A 45 -5.44 -44.24 -16.13
N ALA A 46 -5.94 -43.21 -16.84
CA ALA A 46 -6.84 -43.26 -18.01
C ALA A 46 -8.31 -43.75 -17.84
N PRO A 47 -9.23 -43.47 -18.81
CA PRO A 47 -9.16 -42.51 -19.94
C PRO A 47 -10.36 -41.51 -19.99
N ALA A 48 -10.39 -40.68 -21.04
CA ALA A 48 -11.38 -39.63 -21.30
C ALA A 48 -12.67 -40.09 -22.01
N VAL A 49 -13.74 -39.29 -21.90
CA VAL A 49 -14.91 -39.30 -22.81
C VAL A 49 -15.39 -37.85 -23.07
N LEU A 50 -15.60 -37.52 -24.35
CA LEU A 50 -16.40 -36.37 -24.85
C LEU A 50 -17.68 -36.93 -25.49
N PRO A 51 -18.82 -36.22 -25.43
CA PRO A 51 -19.27 -35.33 -26.53
C PRO A 51 -19.77 -33.96 -26.00
N VAL A 52 -19.81 -32.82 -26.72
CA VAL A 52 -20.24 -32.43 -28.09
C VAL A 52 -21.78 -32.28 -28.25
N SER A 53 -22.21 -31.16 -28.85
CA SER A 53 -23.60 -30.73 -29.19
C SER A 53 -24.36 -30.03 -28.04
N SER A 54 -25.20 -29.00 -28.26
CA SER A 54 -25.58 -28.27 -29.49
C SER A 54 -26.03 -26.82 -29.19
N LEU A 55 -25.92 -25.96 -30.20
CA LEU A 55 -26.48 -24.59 -30.19
C LEU A 55 -28.01 -24.62 -30.31
N GLY A 56 -28.69 -23.70 -29.60
CA GLY A 56 -30.12 -23.43 -29.74
C GLY A 56 -30.40 -21.93 -29.69
N LEU A 57 -30.60 -21.30 -30.85
CA LEU A 57 -31.02 -19.90 -30.97
C LEU A 57 -32.52 -19.77 -30.71
N SER A 58 -32.92 -18.79 -29.89
CA SER A 58 -34.29 -18.24 -29.86
C SER A 58 -34.34 -16.87 -29.18
N ALA A 59 -34.72 -15.85 -29.94
CA ALA A 59 -35.34 -14.62 -29.44
C ALA A 59 -36.78 -14.58 -30.01
N PRO A 60 -37.73 -13.84 -29.41
CA PRO A 60 -37.91 -12.47 -29.91
C PRO A 60 -38.51 -11.41 -28.94
N THR A 61 -38.30 -10.14 -29.32
CA THR A 61 -39.20 -8.95 -29.21
C THR A 61 -39.90 -8.52 -27.90
N LEU A 62 -39.46 -7.36 -27.39
CA LEU A 62 -40.21 -6.10 -27.21
C LEU A 62 -41.74 -6.13 -26.94
N SER A 63 -42.16 -5.47 -25.85
CA SER A 63 -43.24 -4.45 -25.85
C SER A 63 -43.30 -3.66 -24.52
N ALA A 64 -43.63 -2.36 -24.61
CA ALA A 64 -44.09 -1.49 -23.52
C ALA A 64 -45.31 -0.70 -24.05
N PRO A 65 -46.21 -0.15 -23.20
CA PRO A 65 -46.04 1.27 -22.85
C PRO A 65 -46.67 1.77 -21.51
N ASN A 66 -46.11 2.90 -21.02
CA ASN A 66 -46.72 4.10 -20.41
C ASN A 66 -47.78 4.15 -19.26
N LEU A 67 -47.47 5.08 -18.34
CA LEU A 67 -48.33 6.13 -17.71
C LEU A 67 -49.51 5.74 -16.80
N ALA A 68 -49.45 6.15 -15.52
CA ALA A 68 -50.02 7.43 -15.03
C ALA A 68 -50.18 7.46 -13.49
N ALA A 69 -50.12 8.66 -12.89
CA ALA A 69 -50.50 8.91 -11.49
C ALA A 69 -51.10 10.32 -11.32
N PRO A 70 -52.03 10.49 -10.37
CA PRO A 70 -52.23 11.73 -9.59
C PRO A 70 -52.10 11.43 -8.07
N GLY A 71 -51.81 12.36 -7.16
CA GLY A 71 -51.70 13.82 -7.23
C GLY A 71 -52.79 14.49 -6.37
N LEU A 72 -52.41 15.11 -5.23
CA LEU A 72 -53.13 16.01 -4.28
C LEU A 72 -52.35 15.96 -2.92
N ALA A 73 -52.33 16.94 -1.99
CA ALA A 73 -52.28 18.41 -2.01
C ALA A 73 -51.84 18.92 -0.59
N SER A 74 -51.21 20.10 -0.49
CA SER A 74 -50.74 20.75 0.77
C SER A 74 -51.90 21.52 1.51
N PRO A 75 -51.75 22.38 2.57
CA PRO A 75 -50.83 23.56 2.64
C PRO A 75 -50.40 24.16 4.04
N PHE A 76 -49.60 25.26 3.97
CA PHE A 76 -49.27 26.31 5.00
C PHE A 76 -48.39 25.92 6.23
N SER A 77 -47.43 26.72 6.76
CA SER A 77 -46.94 28.12 6.57
C SER A 77 -45.58 28.30 7.32
N ALA A 78 -44.74 29.37 7.24
CA ALA A 78 -44.58 30.55 6.36
C ALA A 78 -43.27 31.36 6.66
N VAL A 79 -42.68 32.01 5.63
CA VAL A 79 -42.05 33.38 5.57
C VAL A 79 -40.88 33.74 6.55
N SER A 80 -39.58 33.85 6.17
CA SER A 80 -38.83 34.83 5.29
C SER A 80 -38.06 35.92 6.11
N PRO A 81 -37.07 36.70 5.57
CA PRO A 81 -36.58 36.83 4.18
C PRO A 81 -35.04 36.77 3.95
N VAL A 82 -34.67 36.88 2.67
CA VAL A 82 -33.33 36.96 2.06
C VAL A 82 -33.10 38.38 1.47
N PRO A 83 -31.87 38.77 1.10
CA PRO A 83 -31.67 39.60 -0.11
C PRO A 83 -30.79 38.91 -1.18
N GLN A 84 -31.29 38.90 -2.42
CA GLN A 84 -30.64 38.34 -3.61
C GLN A 84 -29.85 39.39 -4.39
N VAL A 85 -28.90 38.99 -5.25
CA VAL A 85 -28.73 39.57 -6.61
C VAL A 85 -28.36 38.50 -7.65
N ARG A 86 -29.38 38.12 -8.45
CA ARG A 86 -29.42 37.91 -9.93
C ARG A 86 -28.43 36.98 -10.65
N SER A 87 -29.01 35.89 -11.17
CA SER A 87 -28.58 35.15 -12.37
C SER A 87 -29.19 35.73 -13.65
N ALA A 88 -28.50 35.59 -14.79
CA ALA A 88 -29.08 35.76 -16.13
C ALA A 88 -28.70 34.58 -17.03
N ASN A 89 -29.71 33.85 -17.54
CA ASN A 89 -29.56 32.97 -18.70
C ASN A 89 -29.72 33.79 -19.99
N PRO A 90 -29.17 33.31 -21.12
CA PRO A 90 -30.10 32.81 -22.13
C PRO A 90 -29.69 31.47 -22.75
N SER A 91 -30.70 30.71 -23.17
CA SER A 91 -30.55 29.54 -24.02
C SER A 91 -30.32 29.95 -25.47
N ALA A 92 -29.30 29.40 -26.13
CA ALA A 92 -29.24 29.30 -27.58
C ALA A 92 -28.54 27.99 -27.97
N ALA A 93 -29.23 27.13 -28.73
CA ALA A 93 -28.61 25.94 -29.32
C ALA A 93 -27.75 26.37 -30.53
N THR A 94 -26.54 25.83 -30.65
CA THR A 94 -25.74 25.93 -31.88
C THR A 94 -25.02 24.61 -32.13
N ALA A 95 -24.93 24.22 -33.39
CA ALA A 95 -24.63 22.86 -33.83
C ALA A 95 -23.21 22.37 -33.51
N MET A 96 -23.07 21.05 -33.46
CA MET A 96 -21.77 20.37 -33.58
C MET A 96 -21.10 20.72 -34.92
N SER A 97 -19.82 21.07 -34.88
CA SER A 97 -18.94 21.07 -36.05
C SER A 97 -17.77 20.09 -35.82
N PRO A 98 -17.27 19.41 -36.87
CA PRO A 98 -16.45 18.21 -36.70
C PRO A 98 -14.93 18.46 -36.65
N ALA A 99 -14.24 17.44 -36.13
CA ALA A 99 -12.83 17.05 -36.37
C ALA A 99 -11.83 18.15 -36.82
N VAL A 100 -10.95 18.55 -35.91
CA VAL A 100 -9.70 19.25 -36.25
C VAL A 100 -8.67 18.24 -36.76
N ALA A 101 -8.27 18.35 -38.02
CA ALA A 101 -7.22 17.53 -38.61
C ALA A 101 -5.82 17.95 -38.14
N LEU A 102 -4.91 16.97 -37.99
CA LEU A 102 -3.49 17.20 -37.74
C LEU A 102 -2.77 17.60 -39.05
N PRO A 103 -1.79 18.53 -39.01
CA PRO A 103 -1.06 18.94 -40.21
C PRO A 103 -0.10 17.84 -40.68
N SER A 104 -0.25 17.42 -41.94
CA SER A 104 0.60 16.43 -42.59
C SER A 104 1.68 17.10 -43.44
N SER A 105 2.86 17.36 -42.86
CA SER A 105 4.04 17.79 -43.63
C SER A 105 5.35 17.63 -42.84
N ILE A 106 6.07 16.53 -43.11
CA ILE A 106 7.55 16.42 -43.28
C ILE A 106 7.80 14.98 -43.73
N LEU A 107 8.04 14.79 -45.04
CA LEU A 107 8.48 13.52 -45.62
C LEU A 107 9.10 13.80 -46.98
N SER A 108 10.43 13.97 -47.02
CA SER A 108 11.32 13.71 -48.17
C SER A 108 12.73 14.25 -47.91
N ALA A 109 13.70 13.34 -47.74
CA ALA A 109 15.12 13.58 -47.98
C ALA A 109 15.75 12.24 -48.43
N PRO A 110 16.75 12.23 -49.34
CA PRO A 110 17.06 11.06 -50.15
C PRO A 110 17.98 10.04 -49.47
N ALA A 111 17.90 8.80 -49.95
CA ALA A 111 18.76 7.70 -49.51
C ALA A 111 20.22 7.90 -49.93
N VAL A 112 21.15 7.56 -49.03
CA VAL A 112 22.60 7.52 -49.29
C VAL A 112 23.09 6.08 -49.10
N ALA A 113 23.90 5.60 -50.05
CA ALA A 113 24.42 4.23 -50.06
C ALA A 113 25.51 3.99 -48.99
N PRO A 114 25.69 2.74 -48.50
CA PRO A 114 26.66 2.45 -47.45
C PRO A 114 28.11 2.46 -47.97
N ALA A 115 29.00 3.13 -47.24
CA ALA A 115 30.45 3.11 -47.49
C ALA A 115 31.14 1.95 -46.76
N ALA A 116 32.23 1.45 -47.33
CA ALA A 116 32.89 0.21 -46.90
C ALA A 116 33.62 0.30 -45.55
N ALA A 117 33.63 -0.81 -44.81
CA ALA A 117 34.36 -0.95 -43.55
C ALA A 117 35.88 -1.11 -43.77
N ASN A 118 36.69 -0.60 -42.82
CA ASN A 118 38.13 -0.83 -42.76
C ASN A 118 38.51 -1.32 -41.34
N PRO A 119 39.26 -2.44 -41.16
CA PRO A 119 39.34 -3.10 -39.86
C PRO A 119 40.64 -2.77 -39.10
N LYS A 120 40.51 -2.19 -37.90
CA LYS A 120 41.43 -2.35 -36.73
C LYS A 120 40.99 -1.49 -35.53
N ALA A 121 40.15 -2.07 -34.68
CA ALA A 121 40.02 -1.68 -33.27
C ALA A 121 39.72 -2.95 -32.47
N GLN A 122 40.48 -3.25 -31.42
CA GLN A 122 40.28 -4.44 -30.60
C GLN A 122 39.19 -4.18 -29.55
N ASP A 123 38.07 -4.90 -29.65
CA ASP A 123 36.95 -4.77 -28.72
C ASP A 123 37.25 -5.46 -27.37
N PRO A 124 37.27 -4.74 -26.24
CA PRO A 124 37.47 -5.34 -24.91
C PRO A 124 36.36 -6.33 -24.50
N ARG A 125 35.19 -6.32 -25.14
CA ARG A 125 34.14 -7.34 -24.91
C ARG A 125 34.53 -8.72 -25.41
N ALA A 126 35.40 -8.82 -26.42
CA ALA A 126 35.85 -10.11 -26.95
C ALA A 126 36.69 -10.92 -25.94
N ALA A 127 37.45 -10.24 -25.07
CA ALA A 127 38.21 -10.88 -23.99
C ALA A 127 37.28 -11.43 -22.90
N ALA A 128 36.29 -10.64 -22.46
CA ALA A 128 35.30 -11.05 -21.48
C ALA A 128 34.45 -12.24 -21.99
N ALA A 129 34.01 -12.20 -23.24
CA ALA A 129 33.27 -13.30 -23.87
C ALA A 129 34.07 -14.61 -23.90
N LYS A 130 35.39 -14.54 -24.13
CA LYS A 130 36.27 -15.73 -24.11
C LYS A 130 36.43 -16.32 -22.71
N GLN A 131 36.44 -15.47 -21.67
CA GLN A 131 36.52 -15.88 -20.27
C GLN A 131 35.22 -16.53 -19.78
N VAL A 132 34.07 -15.94 -20.12
CA VAL A 132 32.73 -16.51 -19.84
C VAL A 132 32.52 -17.82 -20.61
N GLY A 133 32.98 -17.90 -21.86
CA GLY A 133 32.96 -19.14 -22.65
C GLY A 133 33.75 -20.28 -22.00
N ALA A 134 34.96 -19.99 -21.49
CA ALA A 134 35.78 -20.98 -20.78
C ALA A 134 35.13 -21.47 -19.47
N MET A 135 34.55 -20.57 -18.67
CA MET A 135 33.80 -20.93 -17.46
C MET A 135 32.56 -21.78 -17.79
N THR A 136 31.81 -21.41 -18.82
CA THR A 136 30.62 -22.15 -19.28
C THR A 136 31.00 -23.56 -19.75
N PHE A 137 32.13 -23.72 -20.45
CA PHE A 137 32.64 -25.02 -20.87
C PHE A 137 33.08 -25.89 -19.69
N ALA A 138 33.78 -25.32 -18.70
CA ALA A 138 34.20 -26.04 -17.50
C ALA A 138 33.01 -26.55 -16.65
N VAL A 139 31.98 -25.71 -16.46
CA VAL A 139 30.74 -26.10 -15.75
C VAL A 139 29.97 -27.16 -16.55
N SER A 140 29.85 -27.00 -17.88
CA SER A 140 29.18 -27.98 -18.74
C SER A 140 29.90 -29.34 -18.77
N ALA A 141 31.24 -29.34 -18.75
CA ALA A 141 32.03 -30.56 -18.62
C ALA A 141 31.78 -31.25 -17.27
N ALA A 142 31.85 -30.52 -16.15
CA ALA A 142 31.58 -31.08 -14.82
C ALA A 142 30.17 -31.69 -14.69
N VAL A 143 29.16 -31.03 -15.26
CA VAL A 143 27.78 -31.55 -15.30
C VAL A 143 27.67 -32.81 -16.19
N LYS A 144 28.37 -32.86 -17.32
CA LYS A 144 28.41 -34.07 -18.17
C LYS A 144 29.10 -35.25 -17.50
N THR A 145 30.17 -35.03 -16.73
CA THR A 145 30.89 -36.11 -16.03
C THR A 145 30.10 -36.68 -14.85
N ALA A 146 29.20 -35.90 -14.24
CA ALA A 146 28.37 -36.34 -13.11
C ALA A 146 27.15 -37.22 -13.51
N GLY A 147 26.74 -37.19 -14.78
CA GLY A 147 25.60 -37.97 -15.28
C GLY A 147 24.22 -37.53 -14.74
N PRO A 148 23.14 -38.26 -15.07
CA PRO A 148 21.79 -37.92 -14.63
C PRO A 148 21.60 -38.12 -13.12
N VAL A 149 21.32 -37.03 -12.39
CA VAL A 149 21.23 -36.98 -10.92
C VAL A 149 20.03 -37.77 -10.32
N ALA A 150 19.24 -38.46 -11.15
CA ALA A 150 18.10 -39.27 -10.70
C ALA A 150 18.49 -40.50 -9.87
N ASN A 151 19.70 -41.05 -10.04
CA ASN A 151 20.14 -42.32 -9.42
C ASN A 151 21.49 -42.22 -8.66
N GLY A 152 21.93 -41.01 -8.27
CA GLY A 152 23.21 -40.79 -7.57
C GLY A 152 23.06 -40.74 -6.04
N THR A 153 24.02 -41.29 -5.30
CA THR A 153 24.09 -41.17 -3.83
C THR A 153 24.44 -39.74 -3.38
N SER A 154 24.19 -39.41 -2.11
CA SER A 154 24.42 -38.07 -1.55
C SER A 154 25.87 -37.57 -1.63
N GLU A 155 26.84 -38.46 -1.74
CA GLU A 155 28.26 -38.11 -1.91
C GLU A 155 28.54 -37.56 -3.32
N ASN A 156 27.88 -38.08 -4.37
CA ASN A 156 28.02 -37.55 -5.74
C ASN A 156 27.50 -36.11 -5.85
N ALA A 157 26.43 -35.78 -5.12
CA ALA A 157 25.89 -34.42 -5.06
C ALA A 157 26.83 -33.44 -4.30
N GLN A 158 27.52 -33.90 -3.26
CA GLN A 158 28.53 -33.09 -2.57
C GLN A 158 29.77 -32.86 -3.44
N GLY A 159 30.21 -33.87 -4.20
CA GLY A 159 31.33 -33.74 -5.16
C GLY A 159 31.06 -32.71 -6.26
N LEU A 160 29.87 -32.74 -6.87
CA LEU A 160 29.48 -31.77 -7.90
C LEU A 160 29.43 -30.33 -7.36
N GLY A 161 28.87 -30.13 -6.16
CA GLY A 161 28.83 -28.82 -5.50
C GLY A 161 30.24 -28.26 -5.22
N ALA A 162 31.15 -29.10 -4.72
CA ALA A 162 32.54 -28.71 -4.48
C ALA A 162 33.31 -28.40 -5.77
N ALA A 163 33.11 -29.18 -6.84
CA ALA A 163 33.76 -28.96 -8.13
C ALA A 163 33.30 -27.65 -8.80
N VAL A 164 31.99 -27.38 -8.83
CA VAL A 164 31.42 -26.13 -9.36
C VAL A 164 31.89 -24.93 -8.52
N PHE A 165 31.89 -25.04 -7.20
CA PHE A 165 32.37 -23.97 -6.32
C PHE A 165 33.87 -23.69 -6.51
N SER A 166 34.71 -24.72 -6.63
CA SER A 166 36.15 -24.56 -6.86
C SER A 166 36.48 -23.95 -8.23
N ALA A 167 35.69 -24.28 -9.27
CA ALA A 167 35.81 -23.69 -10.60
C ALA A 167 35.39 -22.20 -10.64
N LEU A 168 34.46 -21.79 -9.78
CA LEU A 168 33.98 -20.41 -9.68
C LEU A 168 34.83 -19.52 -8.76
N THR A 169 35.62 -20.09 -7.85
CA THR A 169 36.29 -19.32 -6.77
C THR A 169 37.81 -19.34 -6.80
N GLY A 170 38.47 -20.20 -7.58
CA GLY A 170 39.93 -20.26 -7.66
C GLY A 170 40.55 -20.72 -6.33
N GLY A 171 40.35 -22.01 -6.01
CA GLY A 171 40.43 -22.51 -4.64
C GLY A 171 41.75 -22.34 -3.87
N ARG A 172 41.60 -22.10 -2.56
CA ARG A 172 42.58 -22.43 -1.50
C ARG A 172 41.84 -22.99 -0.28
N SER A 173 42.36 -24.06 0.30
CA SER A 173 41.84 -24.67 1.53
C SER A 173 42.56 -24.15 2.77
N SER A 174 41.89 -24.18 3.93
CA SER A 174 42.55 -24.13 5.24
C SER A 174 41.75 -24.94 6.29
N SER A 175 42.44 -25.38 7.33
CA SER A 175 42.07 -26.51 8.19
C SER A 175 41.21 -26.14 9.41
N ARG A 176 40.44 -27.12 9.90
CA ARG A 176 39.65 -27.03 11.15
C ARG A 176 40.54 -27.07 12.39
N GLY A 177 40.25 -26.19 13.36
CA GLY A 177 40.57 -26.34 14.78
C GLY A 177 39.29 -26.16 15.61
N GLN A 178 39.16 -26.90 16.71
CA GLN A 178 37.96 -26.89 17.57
C GLN A 178 38.02 -25.75 18.61
N ALA A 179 36.87 -25.16 18.95
CA ALA A 179 36.70 -24.24 20.07
C ALA A 179 35.29 -24.37 20.69
N GLU A 180 35.18 -24.11 22.00
CA GLU A 180 34.00 -24.33 22.84
C GLU A 180 32.82 -23.36 22.58
N PRO A 181 31.58 -23.71 23.01
CA PRO A 181 30.39 -22.92 22.72
C PRO A 181 30.32 -21.62 23.54
N ILE A 182 30.20 -20.49 22.83
CA ILE A 182 30.17 -19.15 23.41
C ILE A 182 28.73 -18.72 23.78
N PRO A 183 28.48 -18.08 24.95
CA PRO A 183 27.16 -17.56 25.33
C PRO A 183 26.62 -16.45 24.40
N VAL A 184 25.29 -16.35 24.30
CA VAL A 184 24.56 -15.50 23.33
C VAL A 184 24.90 -14.01 23.46
N SER A 185 25.20 -13.52 24.67
CA SER A 185 25.61 -12.13 24.91
C SER A 185 26.88 -11.71 24.16
N ARG A 186 27.77 -12.66 23.81
CA ARG A 186 28.96 -12.37 22.99
C ARG A 186 28.71 -12.38 21.48
N VAL A 187 27.58 -12.90 20.98
CA VAL A 187 27.30 -12.96 19.53
C VAL A 187 27.18 -11.55 18.94
N PHE A 188 26.54 -10.62 19.66
CA PHE A 188 26.48 -9.21 19.26
C PHE A 188 27.82 -8.46 19.44
N SER A 189 28.70 -8.91 20.34
CA SER A 189 30.07 -8.39 20.42
C SER A 189 30.99 -8.92 19.32
N GLY A 190 30.75 -10.13 18.80
CA GLY A 190 31.62 -10.82 17.84
C GLY A 190 31.56 -10.26 16.41
N ILE A 191 30.44 -9.66 16.01
CA ILE A 191 30.32 -8.96 14.72
C ILE A 191 31.07 -7.61 14.76
N ARG A 192 31.28 -7.03 15.95
CA ARG A 192 32.15 -5.86 16.14
C ARG A 192 33.63 -6.25 16.27
N ARG A 193 34.30 -6.41 15.12
CA ARG A 193 35.68 -5.88 14.81
C ARG A 193 36.29 -6.48 13.54
N SER A 194 36.20 -7.79 13.30
CA SER A 194 37.07 -8.44 12.29
C SER A 194 36.80 -8.08 10.83
N ALA A 195 35.54 -7.82 10.45
CA ALA A 195 35.17 -7.49 9.07
C ALA A 195 35.28 -6.00 8.71
N LEU A 196 35.35 -5.11 9.71
CA LEU A 196 35.44 -3.66 9.50
C LEU A 196 36.87 -3.10 9.74
N ASN A 197 37.66 -3.74 10.60
CA ASN A 197 39.03 -3.32 10.91
C ASN A 197 40.07 -3.67 9.81
N GLY A 198 39.63 -4.23 8.66
CA GLY A 198 40.49 -4.46 7.50
C GLY A 198 40.78 -3.20 6.68
N VAL A 199 40.12 -2.08 6.99
CA VAL A 199 40.40 -0.76 6.40
C VAL A 199 41.45 -0.07 7.26
N THR A 200 42.64 0.18 6.71
CA THR A 200 43.62 1.07 7.34
C THR A 200 43.00 2.45 7.56
N GLU A 201 43.19 3.02 8.76
CA GLU A 201 42.74 4.38 9.06
C GLU A 201 43.40 5.37 8.10
N ARG A 202 42.68 5.73 7.04
CA ARG A 202 43.02 6.89 6.23
C ARG A 202 42.82 8.13 7.10
N PRO A 203 43.72 9.12 7.05
CA PRO A 203 43.51 10.38 7.76
C PRO A 203 42.15 10.96 7.36
N ALA A 204 41.42 11.48 8.36
CA ALA A 204 40.11 12.07 8.14
C ALA A 204 40.21 13.12 7.03
N ALA A 205 39.33 13.02 6.03
CA ALA A 205 39.25 14.03 4.98
C ALA A 205 39.01 15.41 5.63
N PRO A 206 39.62 16.48 5.10
CA PRO A 206 39.40 17.82 5.63
C PRO A 206 37.89 18.11 5.66
N GLN A 207 37.41 18.50 6.84
CA GLN A 207 36.01 18.87 7.01
C GLN A 207 35.73 20.12 6.15
N PRO A 208 34.61 20.17 5.41
CA PRO A 208 34.17 21.39 4.76
C PRO A 208 33.93 22.45 5.83
N SER A 209 34.02 23.73 5.46
CA SER A 209 33.68 24.79 6.43
C SER A 209 32.21 24.63 6.88
N PRO A 210 31.87 24.98 8.13
CA PRO A 210 30.48 25.03 8.60
C PRO A 210 29.58 25.86 7.67
N GLU A 211 30.14 26.86 6.99
CA GLU A 211 29.47 27.68 5.98
C GLU A 211 29.18 26.94 4.67
N ALA A 212 30.11 26.13 4.15
CA ALA A 212 29.89 25.29 2.97
C ALA A 212 28.80 24.23 3.25
N THR A 213 28.84 23.59 4.42
CA THR A 213 27.79 22.67 4.88
C THR A 213 26.42 23.37 4.96
N ARG A 214 26.36 24.55 5.61
CA ARG A 214 25.12 25.34 5.71
C ARG A 214 24.58 25.76 4.34
N THR A 215 25.46 26.12 3.40
CA THR A 215 25.09 26.47 2.02
C THR A 215 24.48 25.27 1.28
N ALA A 216 25.05 24.07 1.45
CA ALA A 216 24.50 22.85 0.88
C ALA A 216 23.14 22.45 1.51
N MET A 217 22.96 22.67 2.82
CA MET A 217 21.68 22.47 3.51
C MET A 217 20.62 23.42 2.96
N LEU A 218 20.93 24.71 2.81
CA LEU A 218 20.01 25.70 2.23
C LEU A 218 19.61 25.34 0.79
N ARG A 219 20.56 24.98 -0.08
CA ARG A 219 20.24 24.51 -1.45
C ARG A 219 19.34 23.27 -1.47
N THR A 220 19.53 22.37 -0.51
CA THR A 220 18.70 21.16 -0.38
C THR A 220 17.31 21.50 0.16
N LEU A 221 17.19 22.45 1.08
CA LEU A 221 15.91 22.98 1.56
C LEU A 221 15.10 23.57 0.39
N GLU A 222 15.71 24.40 -0.47
CA GLU A 222 15.02 24.96 -1.64
C GLU A 222 14.53 23.87 -2.60
N PHE A 223 15.30 22.80 -2.81
CA PHE A 223 14.86 21.65 -3.62
C PHE A 223 13.67 20.92 -2.99
N VAL A 224 13.71 20.66 -1.68
CA VAL A 224 12.60 20.01 -0.96
C VAL A 224 11.34 20.89 -1.05
N ALA A 225 11.49 22.21 -0.86
CA ALA A 225 10.39 23.18 -0.98
C ALA A 225 9.80 23.25 -2.39
N SER A 226 10.64 23.22 -3.43
CA SER A 226 10.18 23.34 -4.82
C SER A 226 9.34 22.14 -5.27
N VAL A 227 9.62 20.93 -4.77
CA VAL A 227 8.79 19.74 -5.02
C VAL A 227 7.34 19.97 -4.55
N PHE A 228 7.14 20.49 -3.34
CA PHE A 228 5.80 20.78 -2.83
C PHE A 228 5.17 21.97 -3.57
N ASN A 229 5.91 23.06 -3.78
CA ASN A 229 5.39 24.24 -4.49
C ASN A 229 4.96 23.93 -5.93
N ALA A 230 5.61 22.99 -6.62
CA ALA A 230 5.31 22.66 -8.01
C ALA A 230 4.27 21.53 -8.19
N HIS A 231 4.15 20.60 -7.22
CA HIS A 231 3.42 19.33 -7.44
C HIS A 231 2.42 18.92 -6.35
N TYR A 232 2.27 19.69 -5.26
CA TYR A 232 1.39 19.34 -4.14
C TYR A 232 -0.02 19.94 -4.30
N ALA A 233 -1.02 19.10 -4.61
CA ALA A 233 -2.38 19.54 -4.91
C ALA A 233 -3.17 20.10 -3.69
N PRO A 234 -3.04 19.56 -2.47
CA PRO A 234 -3.76 20.07 -1.30
C PRO A 234 -3.35 21.45 -0.77
N LEU A 235 -2.40 22.18 -1.38
CA LEU A 235 -1.87 23.46 -0.83
C LEU A 235 -2.97 24.43 -0.38
N ASP A 236 -3.94 24.73 -1.24
CA ASP A 236 -5.05 25.64 -0.92
C ASP A 236 -5.89 25.13 0.25
N TRP A 237 -6.17 23.82 0.27
CA TRP A 237 -6.92 23.16 1.34
C TRP A 237 -6.18 23.20 2.69
N LYS A 238 -4.84 23.02 2.70
CA LYS A 238 -4.04 23.11 3.94
C LYS A 238 -3.96 24.55 4.46
N ARG A 239 -3.90 25.55 3.57
CA ARG A 239 -4.00 26.98 3.93
C ARG A 239 -5.36 27.28 4.55
N GLU A 240 -6.45 26.88 3.91
CA GLU A 240 -7.82 27.13 4.38
C GLU A 240 -8.17 26.39 5.69
N THR A 241 -7.70 25.15 5.85
CA THR A 241 -8.03 24.30 7.01
C THR A 241 -7.16 24.58 8.23
N PHE A 242 -5.87 24.85 8.03
CA PHE A 242 -4.86 24.89 9.11
C PHE A 242 -4.07 26.21 9.17
N GLY A 243 -4.26 27.14 8.23
CA GLY A 243 -3.40 28.32 8.11
C GLY A 243 -1.97 27.99 7.68
N THR A 244 -1.74 26.80 7.11
CA THR A 244 -0.40 26.35 6.69
C THR A 244 0.05 27.08 5.43
N GLU A 245 1.03 27.97 5.57
CA GLU A 245 1.69 28.67 4.46
C GLU A 245 3.07 28.05 4.20
N LEU A 246 3.23 27.34 3.08
CA LEU A 246 4.49 26.65 2.74
C LEU A 246 5.70 27.60 2.79
N ALA A 247 5.56 28.83 2.28
CA ALA A 247 6.62 29.83 2.32
C ALA A 247 7.04 30.20 3.75
N ALA A 248 6.10 30.29 4.69
CA ALA A 248 6.39 30.58 6.09
C ALA A 248 7.10 29.42 6.79
N GLU A 249 6.70 28.18 6.53
CA GLU A 249 7.38 26.99 7.08
C GLU A 249 8.79 26.81 6.49
N VAL A 250 8.99 27.13 5.21
CA VAL A 250 10.32 27.16 4.57
C VAL A 250 11.20 28.24 5.19
N GLU A 251 10.68 29.45 5.48
CA GLU A 251 11.45 30.48 6.19
C GLU A 251 11.82 30.08 7.62
N LYS A 252 10.91 29.42 8.37
CA LYS A 252 11.25 28.85 9.69
C LYS A 252 12.40 27.83 9.58
N ALA A 253 12.34 26.92 8.60
CA ALA A 253 13.40 25.95 8.33
C ALA A 253 14.73 26.65 7.95
N ARG A 254 14.67 27.68 7.10
CA ARG A 254 15.82 28.49 6.67
C ARG A 254 16.48 29.22 7.85
N LEU A 255 15.70 29.78 8.77
CA LEU A 255 16.19 30.42 10.00
C LEU A 255 16.82 29.40 10.97
N ALA A 256 16.23 28.21 11.11
CA ALA A 256 16.79 27.13 11.91
C ALA A 256 18.15 26.62 11.37
N ILE A 257 18.32 26.54 10.05
CA ILE A 257 19.62 26.21 9.42
C ILE A 257 20.66 27.33 9.63
N ARG A 258 20.23 28.60 9.57
CA ARG A 258 21.11 29.76 9.78
C ARG A 258 21.62 29.88 11.22
N SER A 259 20.82 29.49 12.21
CA SER A 259 21.16 29.56 13.63
C SER A 259 22.04 28.42 14.16
N MET A 260 22.24 27.34 13.39
CA MET A 260 23.17 26.27 13.74
C MET A 260 24.60 26.79 13.91
N GLN A 261 25.18 26.63 15.11
CA GLN A 261 26.60 26.95 15.36
C GLN A 261 27.53 25.94 14.68
N THR A 262 27.21 24.64 14.75
CA THR A 262 27.96 23.55 14.11
C THR A 262 26.96 22.68 13.34
N PRO A 263 26.73 22.94 12.04
CA PRO A 263 25.67 22.27 11.29
C PRO A 263 25.89 20.75 11.17
N THR A 264 24.94 19.95 11.67
CA THR A 264 24.98 18.49 11.53
C THR A 264 23.90 17.96 10.58
N THR A 265 24.18 16.85 9.91
CA THR A 265 23.19 16.16 9.07
C THR A 265 21.93 15.79 9.87
N ARG A 266 22.08 15.36 11.13
CA ARG A 266 20.96 14.93 11.99
C ARG A 266 19.99 16.08 12.25
N GLU A 267 20.48 17.23 12.69
CA GLU A 267 19.61 18.40 12.96
C GLU A 267 18.95 18.92 11.67
N PHE A 268 19.65 18.86 10.53
CA PHE A 268 19.05 19.22 9.25
C PHE A 268 17.96 18.25 8.79
N GLN A 269 18.14 16.95 8.98
CA GLN A 269 17.08 15.94 8.78
C GLN A 269 15.87 16.25 9.68
N ASP A 270 16.08 16.66 10.93
CA ASP A 270 14.99 17.02 11.86
C ASP A 270 14.24 18.27 11.39
N ILE A 271 14.94 19.26 10.83
CA ILE A 271 14.33 20.44 10.21
C ILE A 271 13.49 20.05 8.99
N LEU A 272 14.02 19.19 8.11
CA LEU A 272 13.27 18.72 6.94
C LEU A 272 12.06 17.88 7.33
N ALA A 273 12.18 17.01 8.35
CA ALA A 273 11.07 16.22 8.87
C ALA A 273 9.96 17.11 9.45
N ARG A 274 10.31 18.18 10.18
CA ARG A 274 9.34 19.18 10.68
C ARG A 274 8.68 19.96 9.55
N LEU A 275 9.44 20.42 8.56
CA LEU A 275 8.90 21.12 7.38
C LEU A 275 7.90 20.23 6.62
N VAL A 276 8.25 18.98 6.37
CA VAL A 276 7.38 18.04 5.64
C VAL A 276 6.14 17.67 6.46
N GLY A 277 6.29 17.45 7.77
CA GLY A 277 5.15 17.21 8.68
C GLY A 277 4.22 18.41 8.85
N SER A 278 4.70 19.65 8.67
CA SER A 278 3.86 20.86 8.78
C SER A 278 2.73 20.93 7.74
N LEU A 279 2.85 20.18 6.64
CA LEU A 279 1.85 20.08 5.58
C LEU A 279 0.61 19.25 5.97
N LYS A 280 0.67 18.54 7.12
CA LYS A 280 -0.45 17.81 7.73
C LYS A 280 -1.19 16.92 6.73
N ASP A 281 -0.51 15.95 6.15
CA ASP A 281 -1.04 15.02 5.15
C ASP A 281 -0.36 13.64 5.32
N TYR A 282 -1.15 12.56 5.45
CA TYR A 282 -0.67 11.19 5.66
C TYR A 282 -0.03 10.52 4.42
N HIS A 283 -0.03 11.18 3.27
CA HIS A 283 0.73 10.79 2.07
C HIS A 283 2.04 11.59 1.93
N VAL A 284 2.15 12.73 2.59
CA VAL A 284 3.34 13.57 2.59
C VAL A 284 4.37 13.02 3.57
N GLY A 285 5.61 12.83 3.11
CA GLY A 285 6.63 12.21 3.94
C GLY A 285 8.04 12.40 3.40
N ILE A 286 9.00 12.35 4.32
CA ILE A 286 10.44 12.30 4.01
C ILE A 286 11.04 11.08 4.70
N GLN A 287 11.85 10.33 3.97
CA GLN A 287 12.54 9.16 4.48
C GLN A 287 14.04 9.37 4.45
N PHE A 288 14.76 8.77 5.41
CA PHE A 288 16.20 8.84 5.52
C PHE A 288 16.87 7.46 5.40
N TYR A 289 18.09 7.44 4.85
CA TYR A 289 19.03 6.33 4.93
C TYR A 289 19.61 6.27 6.33
N SER A 290 18.87 5.63 7.22
CA SER A 290 19.23 5.46 8.64
C SER A 290 18.94 4.02 9.06
N THR A 291 19.84 3.47 9.88
CA THR A 291 19.66 2.17 10.55
C THR A 291 19.18 2.30 11.99
N GLU A 292 19.16 3.52 12.54
CA GLU A 292 18.77 3.76 13.92
C GLU A 292 17.28 3.49 14.18
N MET A 293 16.98 2.68 15.20
CA MET A 293 15.62 2.43 15.68
C MET A 293 15.62 1.94 17.12
N SER A 294 14.48 2.08 17.80
CA SER A 294 14.25 1.50 19.12
C SER A 294 12.86 0.89 19.20
N ARG A 295 12.73 -0.24 19.88
CA ARG A 295 11.43 -0.86 20.17
C ARG A 295 11.35 -1.39 21.61
N LEU A 296 10.13 -1.59 22.07
CA LEU A 296 9.78 -2.46 23.20
C LEU A 296 8.97 -3.66 22.66
N PRO A 297 9.07 -4.86 23.27
CA PRO A 297 8.36 -6.07 22.83
C PRO A 297 6.87 -6.11 23.26
N LEU A 298 6.19 -4.96 23.19
CA LEU A 298 4.78 -4.81 23.55
C LEU A 298 4.12 -3.67 22.74
N GLY A 299 2.80 -3.75 22.59
CA GLY A 299 1.96 -2.72 21.96
C GLY A 299 1.08 -2.03 23.01
N ILE A 300 0.86 -0.72 22.84
CA ILE A 300 -0.02 0.08 23.70
C ILE A 300 -1.07 0.76 22.81
N VAL A 301 -2.33 0.79 23.28
CA VAL A 301 -3.45 1.50 22.64
C VAL A 301 -4.26 2.29 23.67
N GLY A 302 -4.84 3.40 23.23
CA GLY A 302 -5.72 4.24 24.03
C GLY A 302 -7.19 3.81 23.97
N ALA A 303 -7.88 3.88 25.11
CA ALA A 303 -9.34 3.81 25.18
C ALA A 303 -9.87 4.61 26.38
N GLY A 304 -10.86 5.47 26.15
CA GLY A 304 -11.47 6.28 27.21
C GLY A 304 -10.50 7.20 27.97
N GLY A 305 -9.46 7.71 27.29
CA GLY A 305 -8.41 8.55 27.90
C GLY A 305 -7.35 7.81 28.70
N LYS A 306 -7.44 6.48 28.80
CA LYS A 306 -6.46 5.59 29.43
C LYS A 306 -5.71 4.77 28.37
N HIS A 307 -4.58 4.19 28.75
CA HIS A 307 -3.71 3.41 27.86
C HIS A 307 -3.60 1.98 28.38
N TYR A 308 -3.63 1.01 27.47
CA TYR A 308 -3.66 -0.41 27.82
C TYR A 308 -2.66 -1.20 27.00
N LEU A 309 -2.16 -2.30 27.57
CA LEU A 309 -1.43 -3.31 26.81
C LEU A 309 -2.35 -3.88 25.73
N ALA A 310 -1.94 -3.76 24.48
CA ALA A 310 -2.63 -4.26 23.30
C ALA A 310 -2.06 -5.62 22.87
N THR A 311 -0.73 -5.74 22.94
CA THR A 311 0.02 -6.96 22.65
C THR A 311 1.22 -7.08 23.59
N VAL A 312 1.63 -8.31 23.86
CA VAL A 312 2.84 -8.65 24.61
C VAL A 312 3.53 -9.78 23.84
N ASP A 313 4.78 -9.59 23.45
CA ASP A 313 5.56 -10.67 22.83
C ASP A 313 6.03 -11.64 23.91
N ARG A 314 5.41 -12.82 23.99
CA ARG A 314 5.72 -13.85 25.00
C ARG A 314 7.04 -14.61 24.74
N GLU A 315 7.66 -14.46 23.57
CA GLU A 315 9.01 -15.01 23.33
C GLU A 315 10.09 -14.10 23.96
N GLU A 316 9.85 -12.79 24.04
CA GLU A 316 10.75 -11.81 24.70
C GLU A 316 10.34 -11.46 26.14
N LEU A 317 9.03 -11.51 26.47
CA LEU A 317 8.45 -11.27 27.80
C LEU A 317 7.63 -12.50 28.28
N PRO A 318 8.30 -13.58 28.73
CA PRO A 318 7.64 -14.73 29.35
C PRO A 318 6.76 -14.32 30.53
N GLU A 319 5.67 -15.05 30.76
CA GLU A 319 4.67 -14.70 31.77
C GLU A 319 5.24 -14.73 33.20
N GLU A 320 6.26 -15.55 33.45
CA GLU A 320 6.98 -15.64 34.72
C GLU A 320 7.81 -14.38 35.04
N LEU A 321 8.20 -13.62 34.00
CA LEU A 321 8.97 -12.37 34.11
C LEU A 321 8.11 -11.13 33.91
N PHE A 322 7.00 -11.27 33.17
CA PHE A 322 6.05 -10.21 32.85
C PHE A 322 4.61 -10.72 33.03
N PRO A 323 4.11 -10.76 34.29
CA PRO A 323 2.80 -11.33 34.64
C PRO A 323 1.63 -10.38 34.34
N PHE A 324 1.74 -9.62 33.25
CA PHE A 324 0.71 -8.71 32.74
C PHE A 324 0.25 -9.18 31.36
N ALA A 325 -1.00 -8.89 31.01
CA ALA A 325 -1.68 -9.37 29.81
C ALA A 325 -2.29 -8.21 29.00
N PRO A 326 -2.67 -8.43 27.73
CA PRO A 326 -3.51 -7.49 27.01
C PRO A 326 -4.78 -7.14 27.80
N GLY A 327 -5.11 -5.85 27.85
CA GLY A 327 -6.20 -5.30 28.67
C GLY A 327 -5.77 -4.71 30.02
N ASP A 328 -4.55 -4.97 30.51
CA ASP A 328 -3.97 -4.29 31.68
C ASP A 328 -3.61 -2.83 31.35
N GLU A 329 -3.74 -1.92 32.33
CA GLU A 329 -3.61 -0.48 32.14
C GLU A 329 -2.15 -0.02 32.33
N VAL A 330 -1.56 0.63 31.33
CA VAL A 330 -0.27 1.31 31.46
C VAL A 330 -0.53 2.71 31.99
N VAL A 331 -0.30 2.89 33.29
CA VAL A 331 -0.62 4.12 34.04
C VAL A 331 0.45 5.18 33.82
N ALA A 332 1.71 4.77 33.91
CA ALA A 332 2.85 5.65 33.68
C ALA A 332 3.89 5.00 32.75
N PHE A 333 4.55 5.85 31.97
CA PHE A 333 5.63 5.54 31.06
C PHE A 333 6.81 6.45 31.43
N ASP A 334 7.90 5.83 31.89
CA ASP A 334 9.09 6.49 32.44
C ASP A 334 8.80 7.47 33.58
N GLY A 335 8.02 7.01 34.57
CA GLY A 335 7.64 7.79 35.75
C GLY A 335 6.62 8.92 35.50
N ARG A 336 6.18 9.12 34.24
CA ARG A 336 5.20 10.15 33.84
C ARG A 336 3.88 9.51 33.41
N PRO A 337 2.71 10.13 33.64
CA PRO A 337 1.43 9.60 33.16
C PRO A 337 1.47 9.32 31.66
N THR A 338 1.05 8.11 31.23
CA THR A 338 1.22 7.68 29.83
C THR A 338 0.53 8.62 28.83
N ALA A 339 -0.59 9.23 29.23
CA ALA A 339 -1.29 10.23 28.45
C ALA A 339 -0.48 11.52 28.19
N GLU A 340 0.37 11.95 29.12
CA GLU A 340 1.27 13.09 28.92
C GLU A 340 2.38 12.76 27.94
N VAL A 341 2.91 11.53 27.97
CA VAL A 341 3.94 11.07 27.04
C VAL A 341 3.36 10.97 25.61
N VAL A 342 2.13 10.47 25.45
CA VAL A 342 1.43 10.50 24.15
C VAL A 342 1.17 11.93 23.68
N ALA A 343 0.77 12.84 24.57
CA ALA A 343 0.56 14.25 24.23
C ALA A 343 1.86 14.95 23.79
N GLU A 344 3.00 14.62 24.39
CA GLU A 344 4.31 15.11 23.94
C GLU A 344 4.67 14.58 22.54
N LEU A 345 4.45 13.29 22.28
CA LEU A 345 4.71 12.68 20.96
C LEU A 345 3.82 13.27 19.87
N LEU A 346 2.57 13.60 20.20
CA LEU A 346 1.64 14.35 19.35
C LEU A 346 2.15 15.76 19.02
N GLN A 347 2.69 16.48 20.01
CA GLN A 347 3.27 17.82 19.80
C GLN A 347 4.54 17.77 18.94
N VAL A 348 5.36 16.73 19.09
CA VAL A 348 6.57 16.52 18.28
C VAL A 348 6.21 16.16 16.82
N LYS A 349 5.13 15.40 16.61
CA LYS A 349 4.74 14.88 15.29
C LYS A 349 3.23 14.61 15.16
N SER A 350 2.49 15.64 14.74
CA SER A 350 1.16 15.54 14.14
C SER A 350 1.33 15.39 12.62
N GLU A 351 0.79 14.32 12.03
CA GLU A 351 1.08 13.90 10.66
C GLU A 351 0.03 14.32 9.65
N GLY A 352 -1.27 14.23 10.00
CA GLY A 352 -2.37 14.56 9.09
C GLY A 352 -3.48 15.41 9.68
N GLY A 353 -3.35 15.86 10.93
CA GLY A 353 -4.31 16.77 11.57
C GLY A 353 -5.65 16.15 11.93
N ALA A 354 -5.85 14.86 11.68
CA ALA A 354 -6.98 14.08 12.19
C ALA A 354 -6.65 13.57 13.60
N GLU A 355 -7.23 14.18 14.65
CA GLU A 355 -6.87 13.94 16.06
C GLU A 355 -6.80 12.45 16.45
N ALA A 356 -7.82 11.65 16.08
CA ALA A 356 -7.87 10.22 16.42
C ALA A 356 -6.73 9.41 15.76
N THR A 357 -6.43 9.70 14.49
CA THR A 357 -5.36 9.05 13.72
C THR A 357 -3.99 9.49 14.23
N ASP A 358 -3.76 10.80 14.39
CA ASP A 358 -2.51 11.35 14.95
C ASP A 358 -2.25 10.75 16.35
N ARG A 359 -3.28 10.62 17.20
CA ARG A 359 -3.19 10.00 18.54
C ARG A 359 -2.81 8.53 18.44
N SER A 360 -3.49 7.76 17.59
CA SER A 360 -3.21 6.33 17.39
C SER A 360 -1.80 6.10 16.84
N LEU A 361 -1.28 6.99 16.00
CA LEU A 361 0.12 6.95 15.53
C LEU A 361 1.12 7.34 16.62
N ALA A 362 0.77 8.28 17.52
CA ALA A 362 1.58 8.63 18.69
C ALA A 362 1.61 7.52 19.76
N GLU A 363 0.51 6.80 19.97
CA GLU A 363 0.45 5.62 20.84
C GLU A 363 1.37 4.50 20.32
N ARG A 364 1.36 4.22 19.01
CA ARG A 364 2.32 3.30 18.38
C ARG A 364 3.78 3.76 18.55
N ARG A 365 4.02 5.07 18.68
CA ARG A 365 5.34 5.64 18.99
C ARG A 365 5.75 5.47 20.45
N LEU A 366 4.87 5.10 21.38
CA LEU A 366 5.31 4.75 22.74
C LEU A 366 6.30 3.57 22.73
N THR A 367 6.11 2.61 21.84
CA THR A 367 6.87 1.34 21.86
C THR A 367 7.70 1.10 20.61
N ARG A 368 7.66 1.98 19.59
CA ARG A 368 8.49 1.87 18.38
C ARG A 368 8.88 3.25 17.84
N ARG A 369 10.18 3.47 17.62
CA ARG A 369 10.76 4.67 16.99
C ARG A 369 11.67 4.27 15.85
N VAL A 370 11.49 4.90 14.68
CA VAL A 370 12.27 4.57 13.49
C VAL A 370 12.88 5.84 12.91
N ARG A 371 14.21 5.97 12.96
CA ARG A 371 14.90 7.18 12.49
C ARG A 371 14.79 7.39 10.98
N GLN A 372 14.60 6.31 10.20
CA GLN A 372 14.21 6.41 8.77
C GLN A 372 12.93 7.23 8.55
N ALA A 373 12.04 7.35 9.55
CA ALA A 373 10.82 8.16 9.53
C ALA A 373 10.99 9.57 10.15
N GLY A 374 12.21 9.97 10.50
CA GLY A 374 12.50 11.19 11.24
C GLY A 374 12.25 11.13 12.76
N ASP A 375 11.90 9.96 13.31
CA ASP A 375 11.68 9.84 14.76
C ASP A 375 13.01 9.94 15.54
N THR A 376 12.95 10.33 16.82
CA THR A 376 14.08 10.18 17.76
C THR A 376 13.99 8.82 18.45
N ALA A 377 15.08 8.05 18.42
CA ALA A 377 15.19 6.70 18.95
C ALA A 377 15.80 6.68 20.38
N PRO A 378 15.02 6.41 21.43
CA PRO A 378 15.49 6.36 22.82
C PRO A 378 16.40 5.15 23.09
N GLN A 379 17.21 5.22 24.14
CA GLN A 379 18.20 4.18 24.49
C GLN A 379 18.22 3.95 25.99
N GLY A 380 18.66 2.76 26.42
CA GLY A 380 18.81 2.40 27.84
C GLY A 380 17.51 1.94 28.51
N PRO A 381 17.44 2.01 29.84
CA PRO A 381 16.28 1.55 30.59
C PRO A 381 15.07 2.47 30.41
N VAL A 382 13.89 1.90 30.60
CA VAL A 382 12.60 2.59 30.72
C VAL A 382 11.73 1.85 31.73
N THR A 383 10.99 2.58 32.55
CA THR A 383 10.11 2.00 33.58
C THR A 383 8.65 2.18 33.20
N LEU A 384 7.86 1.09 33.20
CA LEU A 384 6.42 1.15 33.02
C LEU A 384 5.70 0.86 34.35
N THR A 385 4.76 1.71 34.74
CA THR A 385 3.84 1.40 35.86
C THR A 385 2.57 0.79 35.28
N ILE A 386 2.33 -0.49 35.55
CA ILE A 386 1.24 -1.25 34.98
C ILE A 386 0.28 -1.66 36.09
N ARG A 387 -1.02 -1.37 35.90
CA ARG A 387 -2.11 -1.79 36.77
C ARG A 387 -2.81 -3.00 36.15
N ALA A 388 -2.70 -4.14 36.81
CA ALA A 388 -3.33 -5.37 36.36
C ALA A 388 -4.86 -5.34 36.56
N ALA A 389 -5.57 -6.29 35.95
CA ALA A 389 -7.02 -6.42 36.06
C ALA A 389 -7.56 -6.56 37.51
N ASP A 390 -6.75 -7.06 38.45
CA ASP A 390 -7.06 -7.14 39.90
C ASP A 390 -6.93 -5.78 40.64
N GLY A 391 -6.47 -4.73 39.95
CA GLY A 391 -6.22 -3.41 40.50
C GLY A 391 -4.81 -3.22 41.08
N ARG A 392 -3.97 -4.25 41.13
CA ARG A 392 -2.59 -4.18 41.63
C ARG A 392 -1.69 -3.47 40.63
N GLU A 393 -0.95 -2.49 41.13
CA GLU A 393 0.10 -1.82 40.37
C GLU A 393 1.47 -2.46 40.62
N ALA A 394 2.31 -2.53 39.59
CA ALA A 394 3.74 -2.71 39.77
C ALA A 394 4.54 -1.89 38.75
N GLU A 395 5.75 -1.52 39.14
CA GLU A 395 6.75 -0.93 38.24
C GLU A 395 7.56 -2.03 37.57
N VAL A 396 7.70 -1.95 36.25
CA VAL A 396 8.45 -2.88 35.42
C VAL A 396 9.55 -2.12 34.70
N GLY A 397 10.79 -2.31 35.14
CA GLY A 397 11.97 -1.87 34.42
C GLY A 397 12.24 -2.78 33.22
N MET A 398 12.45 -2.20 32.04
CA MET A 398 12.83 -2.89 30.81
C MET A 398 13.85 -2.07 30.02
N GLU A 399 14.56 -2.70 29.09
CA GLU A 399 15.57 -2.04 28.24
C GLU A 399 15.02 -1.82 26.83
N TRP A 400 15.30 -0.66 26.25
CA TRP A 400 15.02 -0.41 24.84
C TRP A 400 15.85 -1.34 23.94
N SER A 401 15.18 -2.12 23.09
CA SER A 401 15.82 -2.89 22.01
C SER A 401 16.29 -1.92 20.91
N HIS A 402 17.40 -1.23 21.19
CA HIS A 402 17.98 -0.19 20.35
C HIS A 402 18.96 -0.75 19.30
N VAL A 403 18.77 -0.34 18.06
CA VAL A 403 19.75 -0.46 16.96
C VAL A 403 20.38 0.92 16.77
N PRO A 404 21.71 1.07 16.94
CA PRO A 404 22.39 2.35 16.76
C PRO A 404 22.54 2.70 15.28
N GLU A 405 22.83 3.96 14.99
CA GLU A 405 23.19 4.36 13.63
C GLU A 405 24.52 3.71 13.20
N LEU A 406 24.47 2.96 12.10
CA LEU A 406 25.58 2.31 11.41
C LEU A 406 25.93 3.00 10.08
N ILE A 407 25.07 3.90 9.56
CA ILE A 407 25.36 4.68 8.36
C ILE A 407 26.34 5.81 8.72
N PRO A 408 27.57 5.83 8.17
CA PRO A 408 28.56 6.82 8.53
C PRO A 408 28.16 8.21 8.03
N GLN A 409 28.26 9.21 8.90
CA GLN A 409 28.12 10.61 8.52
C GLN A 409 29.45 11.07 7.89
N ILE A 410 29.45 11.21 6.57
CA ILE A 410 30.62 11.63 5.78
C ILE A 410 30.54 13.16 5.56
N PRO A 411 31.67 13.90 5.62
CA PRO A 411 31.65 15.34 5.41
C PRO A 411 31.14 15.74 4.02
N ILE A 412 30.38 16.84 3.95
CA ILE A 412 29.80 17.36 2.70
C ILE A 412 30.92 17.74 1.73
N ARG A 413 30.81 17.31 0.47
CA ARG A 413 31.69 17.73 -0.62
C ARG A 413 31.15 19.03 -1.20
N ASP A 414 31.94 20.09 -1.14
CA ASP A 414 31.63 21.44 -1.63
C ASP A 414 31.91 21.63 -3.13
N GLY A 415 32.50 20.63 -3.78
CA GLY A 415 32.88 20.67 -5.20
C GLY A 415 34.20 21.41 -5.48
N GLY A 416 34.92 21.89 -4.46
CA GLY A 416 36.24 22.51 -4.62
C GLY A 416 36.29 23.70 -5.57
N GLY A 417 35.21 24.48 -5.66
CA GLY A 417 35.12 25.65 -6.55
C GLY A 417 34.83 25.36 -8.03
N LEU A 418 34.71 24.09 -8.45
CA LEU A 418 34.38 23.72 -9.85
C LEU A 418 32.99 24.19 -10.34
N LEU A 419 32.19 24.79 -9.46
CA LEU A 419 30.87 25.38 -9.74
C LEU A 419 30.81 26.88 -9.43
N GLU A 420 31.96 27.56 -9.28
CA GLU A 420 32.02 28.98 -9.56
C GLU A 420 31.71 29.20 -11.06
N PRO A 421 30.97 30.25 -11.43
CA PRO A 421 30.54 30.45 -12.82
C PRO A 421 31.73 30.86 -13.69
N THR A 422 32.44 29.88 -14.24
CA THR A 422 33.38 30.12 -15.34
C THR A 422 32.62 30.59 -16.57
N ASN A 423 33.11 31.70 -17.13
CA ASN A 423 32.66 32.38 -18.34
C ASN A 423 32.08 31.44 -19.43
N PRO A 424 30.89 31.69 -19.99
CA PRO A 424 30.18 30.72 -20.84
C PRO A 424 30.68 30.70 -22.29
N ASP A 425 31.90 30.19 -22.50
CA ASP A 425 32.47 29.93 -23.83
C ASP A 425 33.27 28.61 -23.86
N GLN A 426 32.55 27.48 -23.80
CA GLN A 426 33.04 26.21 -24.34
C GLN A 426 31.92 25.45 -25.07
N PRO A 427 32.12 25.07 -26.35
CA PRO A 427 31.13 24.29 -27.08
C PRO A 427 31.15 22.83 -26.63
N THR A 428 30.02 22.36 -26.10
CA THR A 428 29.83 20.94 -25.79
C THR A 428 29.55 20.15 -27.07
N ARG A 429 30.27 19.04 -27.24
CA ARG A 429 30.10 18.13 -28.38
C ARG A 429 28.85 17.27 -28.16
N PRO A 430 27.97 17.07 -29.16
CA PRO A 430 26.80 16.21 -28.99
C PRO A 430 27.23 14.76 -28.76
N ALA A 431 26.52 14.06 -27.88
CA ALA A 431 26.66 12.63 -27.68
C ALA A 431 25.85 11.89 -28.75
N ASP A 432 26.45 10.89 -29.41
CA ASP A 432 25.74 10.04 -30.37
C ASP A 432 24.68 9.20 -29.66
N VAL A 433 23.41 9.51 -29.95
CA VAL A 433 22.26 8.69 -29.51
C VAL A 433 22.08 7.56 -30.52
N GLY A 434 22.55 6.36 -30.16
CA GLY A 434 22.33 5.16 -30.97
C GLY A 434 20.85 4.83 -31.10
N THR A 435 20.35 4.74 -32.33
CA THR A 435 18.98 4.28 -32.61
C THR A 435 18.92 2.75 -32.54
N GLU A 436 18.33 2.21 -31.48
CA GLU A 436 17.94 0.80 -31.42
C GLU A 436 16.74 0.52 -32.34
N PRO A 437 16.62 -0.69 -32.94
CA PRO A 437 15.53 -1.00 -33.87
C PRO A 437 14.16 -1.07 -33.17
N VAL A 438 13.20 -0.29 -33.67
CA VAL A 438 11.80 -0.38 -33.24
C VAL A 438 11.13 -1.51 -34.01
N ASP A 439 10.92 -2.66 -33.36
CA ASP A 439 9.72 -3.51 -33.56
C ASP A 439 9.52 -4.51 -32.41
N ALA A 440 9.23 -3.92 -31.25
CA ALA A 440 8.76 -4.51 -29.98
C ALA A 440 8.48 -3.38 -28.96
N GLY A 441 9.10 -2.22 -29.18
CA GLY A 441 9.04 -1.05 -28.31
C GLY A 441 7.69 -0.35 -28.19
N TRP A 442 6.82 -0.37 -29.22
CA TRP A 442 5.61 0.47 -29.20
C TRP A 442 4.65 0.13 -28.06
N ALA A 443 4.35 -1.16 -27.86
CA ALA A 443 3.43 -1.62 -26.82
C ALA A 443 4.04 -1.49 -25.41
N SER A 444 5.37 -1.61 -25.29
CA SER A 444 6.08 -1.46 -24.01
C SER A 444 6.26 0.01 -23.62
N SER A 445 6.55 0.91 -24.57
CA SER A 445 6.54 2.36 -24.36
C SER A 445 5.15 2.89 -24.04
N LEU A 446 4.12 2.43 -24.76
CA LEU A 446 2.72 2.77 -24.47
C LEU A 446 2.31 2.28 -23.08
N ARG A 447 2.64 1.03 -22.73
CA ARG A 447 2.43 0.52 -21.37
C ARG A 447 3.16 1.38 -20.34
N ALA A 448 4.40 1.81 -20.59
CA ALA A 448 5.15 2.67 -19.68
C ALA A 448 4.48 4.05 -19.49
N ALA A 449 4.01 4.67 -20.56
CA ALA A 449 3.26 5.94 -20.51
C ALA A 449 1.97 5.80 -19.69
N LEU A 450 1.18 4.77 -19.98
CA LEU A 450 -0.07 4.50 -19.26
C LEU A 450 0.17 4.17 -17.78
N MET A 451 1.22 3.41 -17.46
CA MET A 451 1.59 3.09 -16.08
C MET A 451 2.17 4.28 -15.30
N LYS A 452 2.53 5.40 -15.93
CA LYS A 452 2.88 6.67 -15.25
C LYS A 452 1.67 7.53 -14.92
N LEU A 453 0.62 7.48 -15.75
CA LEU A 453 -0.67 8.14 -15.47
C LEU A 453 -1.43 7.45 -14.33
N ILE A 454 -1.13 6.17 -14.07
CA ILE A 454 -1.67 5.37 -12.97
C ILE A 454 -0.73 5.53 -11.75
N PRO A 455 -1.24 5.81 -10.53
CA PRO A 455 -0.39 5.85 -9.34
C PRO A 455 0.36 4.55 -9.11
N SER A 456 1.61 4.64 -8.65
CA SER A 456 2.31 3.49 -8.08
C SER A 456 1.56 3.00 -6.85
N GLY A 457 0.87 1.86 -6.96
CA GLY A 457 -0.16 1.36 -6.03
C GLY A 457 0.29 0.95 -4.62
N LEU A 458 1.43 1.46 -4.13
CA LEU A 458 1.87 1.32 -2.75
C LEU A 458 2.46 2.66 -2.28
N ASN A 459 1.75 3.34 -1.38
CA ASN A 459 2.24 4.53 -0.69
C ASN A 459 3.52 4.19 0.12
N PRO A 460 4.61 4.98 0.05
CA PRO A 460 5.81 4.76 0.87
C PRO A 460 5.53 4.73 2.38
N LEU A 461 4.53 5.47 2.89
CA LEU A 461 4.09 5.39 4.27
C LEU A 461 3.30 4.10 4.55
N ALA A 462 2.43 3.67 3.64
CA ALA A 462 1.74 2.37 3.74
C ALA A 462 2.74 1.20 3.86
N ALA A 463 3.81 1.23 3.05
CA ALA A 463 4.90 0.26 3.13
C ALA A 463 5.67 0.35 4.47
N LEU A 464 5.79 1.53 5.07
CA LEU A 464 6.47 1.74 6.35
C LEU A 464 5.60 1.32 7.56
N LEU A 465 4.30 1.60 7.52
CA LEU A 465 3.32 1.23 8.54
C LEU A 465 3.03 -0.29 8.54
N GLY A 466 2.99 -0.91 7.34
CA GLY A 466 2.81 -2.35 7.15
C GLY A 466 4.08 -3.21 7.37
N ARG A 467 5.27 -2.60 7.51
CA ARG A 467 6.54 -3.31 7.74
C ARG A 467 6.58 -3.94 9.14
N ARG A 468 6.43 -5.27 9.17
CA ARG A 468 6.65 -6.13 10.35
C ARG A 468 8.13 -6.21 10.73
N ALA A 469 8.42 -6.33 12.02
CA ALA A 469 9.72 -6.83 12.45
C ALA A 469 9.85 -8.35 12.15
N PRO A 470 11.02 -8.85 11.73
CA PRO A 470 11.27 -10.29 11.63
C PRO A 470 11.15 -10.95 13.01
N GLY A 471 10.05 -11.66 13.24
CA GLY A 471 9.73 -12.31 14.53
C GLY A 471 8.29 -12.10 14.97
N GLU A 472 7.72 -10.91 14.73
CA GLU A 472 6.35 -10.57 15.17
C GLU A 472 5.30 -11.56 14.63
N ARG A 473 4.62 -12.23 15.56
CA ARG A 473 3.46 -13.10 15.30
C ARG A 473 2.20 -12.51 15.91
N LEU A 474 1.08 -12.67 15.18
CA LEU A 474 -0.29 -12.34 15.60
C LEU A 474 -0.45 -11.05 16.44
N ASN A 475 -0.12 -9.91 15.85
CA ASN A 475 -0.52 -8.60 16.37
C ASN A 475 -1.86 -8.18 15.70
N PRO A 476 -3.01 -8.22 16.41
CA PRO A 476 -4.31 -7.83 15.85
C PRO A 476 -4.47 -6.32 15.62
N TYR A 477 -3.54 -5.50 16.10
CA TYR A 477 -3.49 -4.05 15.88
C TYR A 477 -2.48 -3.69 14.78
N GLN A 478 -1.93 -4.67 14.06
CA GLN A 478 -0.99 -4.39 12.98
C GLN A 478 -1.73 -3.79 11.76
N ILE A 479 -1.22 -2.66 11.27
CA ILE A 479 -1.67 -2.07 10.01
C ILE A 479 -1.28 -3.01 8.87
N GLY A 480 -2.23 -3.37 7.99
CA GLY A 480 -2.04 -4.46 7.02
C GLY A 480 -2.01 -5.86 7.67
N GLY A 481 -2.46 -6.01 8.92
CA GLY A 481 -2.56 -7.28 9.62
C GLY A 481 -3.57 -8.21 8.95
N ARG A 482 -3.17 -9.47 8.68
CA ARG A 482 -4.07 -10.52 8.15
C ARG A 482 -5.27 -10.77 9.07
N GLU A 483 -5.03 -10.64 10.37
CA GLU A 483 -6.00 -10.68 11.44
C GLU A 483 -6.16 -9.26 12.01
N SER A 484 -7.28 -8.99 12.67
CA SER A 484 -7.58 -7.73 13.36
C SER A 484 -8.02 -8.01 14.80
N PHE A 485 -8.28 -6.95 15.56
CA PHE A 485 -8.92 -7.04 16.88
C PHE A 485 -10.41 -7.44 16.79
N VAL A 486 -11.02 -7.42 15.59
CA VAL A 486 -12.42 -7.78 15.42
C VAL A 486 -12.62 -9.27 15.74
N PRO A 487 -13.43 -9.61 16.76
CA PRO A 487 -13.60 -10.98 17.22
C PRO A 487 -14.47 -11.77 16.25
N GLN A 488 -14.63 -13.07 16.54
CA GLN A 488 -15.59 -13.90 15.81
C GLN A 488 -17.02 -13.38 16.07
N LEU A 489 -17.74 -13.00 15.02
CA LEU A 489 -18.99 -12.25 15.17
C LEU A 489 -20.22 -13.11 15.56
N GLY A 490 -20.11 -14.44 15.56
CA GLY A 490 -21.16 -15.34 16.00
C GLY A 490 -20.74 -16.80 15.83
N THR A 491 -21.69 -17.73 15.76
CA THR A 491 -21.36 -19.16 15.59
C THR A 491 -20.95 -19.44 14.15
N VAL A 492 -19.67 -19.76 13.91
CA VAL A 492 -19.17 -20.06 12.55
C VAL A 492 -19.77 -21.36 12.02
N VAL A 493 -20.35 -21.30 10.83
CA VAL A 493 -20.94 -22.44 10.10
C VAL A 493 -20.18 -22.78 8.82
N TRP A 494 -19.31 -21.90 8.34
CA TRP A 494 -18.31 -22.18 7.30
C TRP A 494 -17.07 -21.32 7.51
N GLN A 495 -15.88 -21.87 7.25
CA GLN A 495 -14.60 -21.18 7.35
C GLN A 495 -13.83 -21.37 6.04
N GLY A 496 -13.29 -20.30 5.47
CA GLY A 496 -12.39 -20.36 4.32
C GLY A 496 -11.04 -20.97 4.69
N ASP A 497 -10.40 -21.66 3.75
CA ASP A 497 -9.08 -22.28 3.93
C ASP A 497 -8.06 -21.22 4.44
N PRO A 498 -7.37 -21.45 5.58
CA PRO A 498 -6.41 -20.51 6.15
C PRO A 498 -5.25 -20.09 5.23
N ARG A 499 -5.04 -20.78 4.10
CA ARG A 499 -4.05 -20.43 3.07
C ARG A 499 -4.56 -19.42 2.04
N LEU A 500 -5.87 -19.14 2.00
CA LEU A 500 -6.43 -18.08 1.16
C LEU A 500 -5.89 -16.71 1.59
N PRO A 501 -5.71 -15.74 0.68
CA PRO A 501 -5.26 -14.40 1.02
C PRO A 501 -6.14 -13.68 2.07
N TYR A 502 -7.44 -13.97 2.10
CA TYR A 502 -8.39 -13.38 3.05
C TYR A 502 -8.69 -14.30 4.23
N LYS A 503 -8.91 -13.70 5.41
CA LYS A 503 -9.73 -14.31 6.47
C LYS A 503 -11.19 -14.15 6.08
N ALA A 504 -11.89 -15.25 5.82
CA ALA A 504 -13.30 -15.24 5.44
C ALA A 504 -14.06 -16.40 6.10
N TYR A 505 -15.27 -16.14 6.60
CA TYR A 505 -16.14 -17.14 7.22
C TYR A 505 -17.63 -16.78 7.03
N ILE A 506 -18.53 -17.73 7.30
CA ILE A 506 -19.97 -17.48 7.46
C ILE A 506 -20.31 -17.81 8.91
N TYR A 507 -21.01 -16.91 9.58
CA TYR A 507 -21.51 -17.13 10.93
C TYR A 507 -23.03 -17.03 10.99
N LYS A 508 -23.62 -17.63 12.02
CA LYS A 508 -25.04 -17.52 12.36
C LYS A 508 -25.24 -16.50 13.47
N THR A 509 -26.12 -15.52 13.25
CA THR A 509 -26.57 -14.53 14.24
C THR A 509 -27.57 -15.16 15.23
N ALA A 510 -27.86 -14.47 16.34
CA ALA A 510 -28.78 -14.97 17.37
C ALA A 510 -30.22 -15.22 16.87
N ASP A 511 -30.68 -14.41 15.90
CA ASP A 511 -31.96 -14.58 15.19
C ASP A 511 -31.93 -15.64 14.08
N GLY A 512 -30.77 -16.28 13.88
CA GLY A 512 -30.58 -17.42 13.01
C GLY A 512 -30.21 -17.12 11.55
N ARG A 513 -30.08 -15.84 11.18
CA ARG A 513 -29.63 -15.41 9.84
C ARG A 513 -28.15 -15.77 9.62
N LYS A 514 -27.74 -15.94 8.36
CA LYS A 514 -26.36 -16.27 7.98
C LYS A 514 -25.65 -15.02 7.47
N VAL A 515 -24.52 -14.69 8.06
CA VAL A 515 -23.75 -13.49 7.71
C VAL A 515 -22.37 -13.91 7.20
N GLY A 516 -21.99 -13.42 6.02
CA GLY A 516 -20.64 -13.54 5.52
C GLY A 516 -19.73 -12.54 6.22
N TYR A 517 -18.53 -12.94 6.59
CA TYR A 517 -17.47 -12.06 7.06
C TYR A 517 -16.26 -12.21 6.14
N ILE A 518 -15.63 -11.10 5.76
CA ILE A 518 -14.34 -11.10 5.08
C ILE A 518 -13.48 -9.92 5.55
N ARG A 519 -12.19 -10.16 5.81
CA ARG A 519 -11.23 -9.10 6.12
C ARG A 519 -10.46 -8.65 4.86
N ILE A 520 -10.45 -7.35 4.60
CA ILE A 520 -9.59 -6.69 3.59
C ILE A 520 -8.50 -5.93 4.33
N ALA A 521 -7.36 -6.60 4.57
CA ALA A 521 -6.27 -6.05 5.38
C ALA A 521 -5.51 -4.90 4.70
N ALA A 522 -5.38 -4.93 3.38
CA ALA A 522 -4.71 -3.94 2.55
C ALA A 522 -5.23 -4.03 1.10
N TYR A 523 -4.88 -3.04 0.27
CA TYR A 523 -5.18 -3.06 -1.16
C TYR A 523 -3.96 -3.44 -2.02
N ASP A 524 -3.09 -4.32 -1.52
CA ASP A 524 -1.83 -4.75 -2.15
C ASP A 524 -1.95 -6.04 -3.01
N GLY A 525 -3.17 -6.47 -3.32
CA GLY A 525 -3.44 -7.68 -4.07
C GLY A 525 -3.32 -7.55 -5.59
N ASP A 526 -3.27 -8.69 -6.28
CA ASP A 526 -3.23 -8.80 -7.73
C ASP A 526 -4.50 -9.46 -8.31
N ALA A 527 -4.52 -9.69 -9.63
CA ALA A 527 -5.64 -10.33 -10.31
C ALA A 527 -6.02 -11.74 -9.79
N ARG A 528 -5.06 -12.50 -9.24
CA ARG A 528 -5.31 -13.82 -8.65
C ARG A 528 -5.98 -13.67 -7.29
N VAL A 529 -5.53 -12.70 -6.50
CA VAL A 529 -6.11 -12.36 -5.19
C VAL A 529 -7.52 -11.78 -5.35
N ALA A 530 -7.76 -10.96 -6.39
CA ALA A 530 -9.10 -10.47 -6.75
C ALA A 530 -10.04 -11.60 -7.23
N ALA A 531 -9.52 -12.60 -7.96
CA ALA A 531 -10.32 -13.77 -8.37
C ALA A 531 -10.75 -14.63 -7.17
N VAL A 532 -9.91 -14.77 -6.13
CA VAL A 532 -10.30 -15.44 -4.87
C VAL A 532 -11.44 -14.67 -4.18
N PHE A 533 -11.41 -13.34 -4.17
CA PHE A 533 -12.51 -12.53 -3.63
C PHE A 533 -13.80 -12.80 -4.40
N GLY A 534 -13.76 -12.83 -5.74
CA GLY A 534 -14.90 -13.16 -6.59
C GLY A 534 -15.50 -14.54 -6.32
N ALA A 535 -14.67 -15.54 -6.03
CA ALA A 535 -15.12 -16.87 -5.62
C ALA A 535 -15.82 -16.86 -4.24
N ILE A 536 -15.30 -16.09 -3.28
CA ILE A 536 -15.92 -15.91 -1.96
C ILE A 536 -17.25 -15.14 -2.10
N MET A 537 -17.30 -14.07 -2.91
CA MET A 537 -18.53 -13.31 -3.15
C MET A 537 -19.62 -14.15 -3.81
N LYS A 538 -19.28 -15.04 -4.77
CA LYS A 538 -20.23 -16.02 -5.33
C LYS A 538 -20.82 -16.93 -4.25
N LYS A 539 -19.99 -17.43 -3.33
CA LYS A 539 -20.44 -18.28 -2.22
C LYS A 539 -21.35 -17.50 -1.26
N PHE A 540 -20.93 -16.30 -0.85
CA PHE A 540 -21.71 -15.47 0.07
C PHE A 540 -23.06 -15.06 -0.55
N GLU A 541 -23.08 -14.65 -1.81
CA GLU A 541 -24.33 -14.33 -2.52
C GLU A 541 -25.33 -15.52 -2.50
N ALA A 542 -24.84 -16.75 -2.59
CA ALA A 542 -25.67 -17.96 -2.50
C ALA A 542 -26.10 -18.33 -1.07
N GLU A 543 -25.25 -18.12 -0.05
CA GLU A 543 -25.39 -18.75 1.27
C GLU A 543 -25.59 -17.79 2.46
N THR A 544 -25.49 -16.47 2.26
CA THR A 544 -25.61 -15.46 3.34
C THR A 544 -26.75 -14.48 3.06
N ASP A 545 -27.29 -13.88 4.12
CA ASP A 545 -28.32 -12.85 4.09
C ASP A 545 -27.71 -11.44 4.05
N SER A 546 -26.50 -11.27 4.60
CA SER A 546 -25.72 -10.02 4.61
C SER A 546 -24.21 -10.28 4.72
N LEU A 547 -23.41 -9.24 4.52
CA LEU A 547 -21.94 -9.29 4.52
C LEU A 547 -21.35 -8.21 5.44
N VAL A 548 -20.42 -8.62 6.32
CA VAL A 548 -19.52 -7.73 7.05
C VAL A 548 -18.15 -7.76 6.38
N ILE A 549 -17.67 -6.59 5.98
CA ILE A 549 -16.31 -6.38 5.48
C ILE A 549 -15.51 -5.74 6.62
N ASP A 550 -14.58 -6.47 7.20
CA ASP A 550 -13.61 -5.92 8.14
C ASP A 550 -12.48 -5.22 7.37
N GLN A 551 -12.41 -3.90 7.47
CA GLN A 551 -11.36 -3.10 6.87
C GLN A 551 -10.35 -2.58 7.90
N VAL A 552 -10.60 -2.65 9.21
CA VAL A 552 -9.85 -1.85 10.21
C VAL A 552 -8.32 -2.03 10.10
N ASN A 553 -7.57 -0.94 10.32
CA ASN A 553 -6.12 -0.85 10.17
C ASN A 553 -5.62 -1.12 8.73
N ASN A 554 -6.31 -0.61 7.70
CA ASN A 554 -5.94 -0.80 6.29
C ASN A 554 -5.11 0.39 5.74
N PRO A 555 -3.85 0.16 5.31
CA PRO A 555 -2.96 1.23 4.85
C PRO A 555 -3.23 1.73 3.42
N GLY A 556 -4.28 1.24 2.76
CA GLY A 556 -4.53 1.49 1.35
C GLY A 556 -3.76 0.55 0.42
N GLY A 557 -3.45 1.01 -0.79
CA GLY A 557 -2.77 0.22 -1.82
C GLY A 557 -3.18 0.59 -3.25
N SER A 558 -3.34 -0.41 -4.12
CA SER A 558 -3.66 -0.25 -5.53
C SER A 558 -5.12 0.14 -5.76
N LEU A 559 -5.29 1.26 -6.47
CA LEU A 559 -6.57 1.74 -6.99
C LEU A 559 -7.30 0.66 -7.80
N PHE A 560 -6.60 -0.03 -8.70
CA PHE A 560 -7.22 -1.00 -9.59
C PHE A 560 -7.60 -2.29 -8.88
N TYR A 561 -6.84 -2.70 -7.86
CA TYR A 561 -7.26 -3.79 -6.98
C TYR A 561 -8.51 -3.40 -6.17
N MET A 562 -8.54 -2.19 -5.60
CA MET A 562 -9.75 -1.66 -4.93
C MET A 562 -10.97 -1.65 -5.87
N TYR A 563 -10.81 -1.18 -7.11
CA TYR A 563 -11.84 -1.23 -8.15
C TYR A 563 -12.24 -2.66 -8.54
N ALA A 564 -11.30 -3.61 -8.57
CA ALA A 564 -11.59 -5.02 -8.77
C ALA A 564 -12.48 -5.60 -7.67
N LEU A 565 -12.27 -5.21 -6.40
CA LEU A 565 -13.12 -5.63 -5.28
C LEU A 565 -14.49 -4.93 -5.32
N LEU A 566 -14.52 -3.60 -5.46
CA LEU A 566 -15.77 -2.81 -5.52
C LEU A 566 -16.70 -3.23 -6.66
N SER A 567 -16.16 -3.57 -7.83
CA SER A 567 -16.97 -4.09 -8.96
C SER A 567 -17.74 -5.37 -8.61
N ARG A 568 -17.26 -6.14 -7.63
CA ARG A 568 -17.88 -7.39 -7.16
C ARG A 568 -18.87 -7.18 -6.01
N LEU A 569 -19.01 -5.97 -5.51
CA LEU A 569 -19.86 -5.63 -4.37
C LEU A 569 -21.15 -4.90 -4.76
N SER A 570 -21.51 -4.82 -6.04
CA SER A 570 -22.73 -4.14 -6.50
C SER A 570 -23.40 -4.82 -7.69
N ALA A 571 -24.72 -4.68 -7.79
CA ALA A 571 -25.50 -5.00 -8.99
C ALA A 571 -25.54 -3.86 -10.01
N LYS A 572 -25.28 -2.62 -9.57
CA LYS A 572 -25.36 -1.37 -10.35
C LYS A 572 -23.97 -0.71 -10.43
N PRO A 573 -23.68 0.10 -11.47
CA PRO A 573 -22.45 0.89 -11.49
C PRO A 573 -22.38 1.84 -10.28
N LEU A 574 -21.19 1.99 -9.71
CA LEU A 574 -20.93 2.89 -8.58
C LEU A 574 -20.31 4.19 -9.09
N SER A 575 -20.89 5.35 -8.77
CA SER A 575 -20.30 6.66 -9.03
C SER A 575 -19.02 6.82 -8.21
N LEU A 576 -17.97 7.38 -8.82
CA LEU A 576 -16.66 7.57 -8.18
C LEU A 576 -16.42 9.05 -7.81
N PRO A 577 -15.61 9.34 -6.77
CA PRO A 577 -15.13 10.67 -6.45
C PRO A 577 -14.50 11.38 -7.66
N THR A 578 -14.70 12.71 -7.73
CA THR A 578 -13.93 13.56 -8.64
C THR A 578 -12.70 14.10 -7.91
N GLN A 579 -11.74 14.65 -8.64
CA GLN A 579 -10.54 15.23 -8.05
C GLN A 579 -10.01 16.40 -8.87
N LYS A 580 -9.29 17.31 -8.21
CA LYS A 580 -8.34 18.20 -8.89
C LYS A 580 -6.96 17.55 -8.92
N ILE A 581 -6.18 17.85 -9.95
CA ILE A 581 -4.87 17.25 -10.24
C ILE A 581 -3.86 18.37 -10.45
N VAL A 582 -2.66 18.24 -9.90
CA VAL A 582 -1.53 19.08 -10.33
C VAL A 582 -0.85 18.44 -11.53
N ILE A 583 -0.75 19.19 -12.64
CA ILE A 583 -0.30 18.72 -13.94
C ILE A 583 1.00 19.38 -14.41
N GLY A 584 1.98 18.55 -14.72
CA GLY A 584 3.28 18.94 -15.30
C GLY A 584 3.36 18.72 -16.82
N GLU A 585 4.45 19.22 -17.41
CA GLU A 585 4.84 18.94 -18.79
C GLU A 585 5.09 17.45 -19.03
N ASP A 586 5.51 16.71 -17.99
CA ASP A 586 5.64 15.25 -18.00
C ASP A 586 4.26 14.57 -18.13
N ASP A 587 3.27 14.98 -17.33
CA ASP A 587 1.90 14.45 -17.43
C ASP A 587 1.29 14.73 -18.81
N ALA A 588 1.58 15.91 -19.40
CA ALA A 588 1.15 16.24 -20.76
C ALA A 588 1.91 15.45 -21.85
N TYR A 589 3.20 15.18 -21.68
CA TYR A 589 3.97 14.35 -22.60
C TYR A 589 3.40 12.92 -22.65
N GLU A 590 3.18 12.29 -21.50
CA GLU A 590 2.59 10.94 -21.43
C GLU A 590 1.13 10.91 -21.92
N SER A 591 0.40 12.02 -21.72
CA SER A 591 -0.93 12.21 -22.30
C SER A 591 -0.89 12.23 -23.84
N ILE A 592 0.06 12.93 -24.45
CA ILE A 592 0.22 12.94 -25.92
C ILE A 592 0.56 11.53 -26.43
N GLN A 593 1.44 10.77 -25.76
CA GLN A 593 1.72 9.38 -26.13
C GLN A 593 0.45 8.52 -26.13
N THR A 594 -0.39 8.69 -25.10
CA THR A 594 -1.69 8.03 -24.98
C THR A 594 -2.65 8.42 -26.12
N LEU A 595 -2.72 9.70 -26.48
CA LEU A 595 -3.57 10.20 -27.56
C LEU A 595 -3.11 9.73 -28.96
N MET A 596 -1.80 9.61 -29.19
CA MET A 596 -1.24 9.04 -30.43
C MET A 596 -1.56 7.54 -30.55
N ALA A 597 -1.47 6.80 -29.44
CA ALA A 597 -1.82 5.39 -29.41
C ALA A 597 -3.34 5.12 -29.53
N ALA A 598 -4.19 6.05 -29.10
CA ALA A 598 -5.65 5.95 -29.22
C ALA A 598 -6.13 5.76 -30.67
N GLN A 599 -5.35 6.20 -31.66
CA GLN A 599 -5.64 6.02 -33.08
C GLN A 599 -5.35 4.60 -33.59
N GLN A 600 -4.55 3.82 -32.86
CA GLN A 600 -4.05 2.49 -33.28
C GLN A 600 -4.75 1.34 -32.55
N VAL A 601 -5.22 1.57 -31.32
CA VAL A 601 -5.92 0.57 -30.50
C VAL A 601 -7.40 0.50 -30.91
N THR A 602 -7.77 -0.56 -31.63
CA THR A 602 -9.12 -0.77 -32.18
C THR A 602 -9.88 -1.94 -31.56
N SER A 603 -9.19 -2.88 -30.89
CA SER A 603 -9.81 -4.08 -30.29
C SER A 603 -9.37 -4.34 -28.83
N GLU A 604 -10.17 -5.12 -28.08
CA GLU A 604 -9.84 -5.48 -26.70
C GLU A 604 -8.65 -6.47 -26.63
N GLU A 605 -8.42 -7.26 -27.68
CA GLU A 605 -7.27 -8.15 -27.80
C GLU A 605 -5.96 -7.36 -27.88
N GLN A 606 -5.91 -6.29 -28.69
CA GLN A 606 -4.76 -5.38 -28.76
C GLN A 606 -4.53 -4.69 -27.41
N LEU A 607 -5.60 -4.20 -26.78
CA LEU A 607 -5.54 -3.55 -25.47
C LEU A 607 -5.04 -4.51 -24.37
N SER A 608 -5.47 -5.77 -24.42
CA SER A 608 -5.02 -6.85 -23.54
C SER A 608 -3.55 -7.23 -23.75
N GLN A 609 -3.02 -7.11 -24.98
CA GLN A 609 -1.59 -7.27 -25.24
C GLN A 609 -0.74 -6.13 -24.65
N ILE A 610 -1.26 -4.90 -24.62
CA ILE A 610 -0.58 -3.72 -24.06
C ILE A 610 -0.62 -3.71 -22.53
N LEU A 611 -1.83 -3.71 -21.97
CA LEU A 611 -2.06 -3.54 -20.52
C LEU A 611 -2.07 -4.87 -19.76
N GLY A 612 -2.32 -5.98 -20.43
CA GLY A 612 -2.72 -7.25 -19.82
C GLY A 612 -4.25 -7.40 -19.80
N PRO A 613 -4.77 -8.61 -19.51
CA PRO A 613 -6.21 -8.89 -19.48
C PRO A 613 -6.95 -8.17 -18.33
N SER A 614 -6.21 -7.70 -17.33
CA SER A 614 -6.71 -6.94 -16.19
C SER A 614 -5.60 -6.10 -15.57
N LEU A 615 -5.95 -4.91 -15.07
CA LEU A 615 -5.10 -4.14 -14.15
C LEU A 615 -5.49 -4.57 -12.73
N ASP A 616 -4.59 -5.26 -12.02
CA ASP A 616 -4.79 -5.81 -10.66
C ASP A 616 -6.14 -6.52 -10.39
N GLY A 617 -6.70 -7.15 -11.43
CA GLY A 617 -7.99 -7.86 -11.37
C GLY A 617 -9.21 -7.06 -11.81
N TYR A 618 -9.07 -5.76 -12.11
CA TYR A 618 -10.07 -4.95 -12.79
C TYR A 618 -9.97 -5.16 -14.30
N ARG A 619 -11.10 -5.41 -14.96
CA ARG A 619 -11.13 -5.82 -16.37
C ARG A 619 -10.68 -4.70 -17.30
N VAL A 620 -9.68 -5.00 -18.12
CA VAL A 620 -9.29 -4.14 -19.24
C VAL A 620 -10.35 -4.28 -20.35
N THR A 621 -10.93 -3.16 -20.75
CA THR A 621 -12.02 -3.08 -21.74
C THR A 621 -11.87 -1.84 -22.62
N MET A 622 -12.49 -1.86 -23.80
CA MET A 622 -12.49 -0.71 -24.71
C MET A 622 -13.20 0.52 -24.11
N ARG A 623 -14.11 0.31 -23.15
CA ARG A 623 -14.71 1.41 -22.37
C ARG A 623 -13.70 2.04 -21.41
N LEU A 624 -12.94 1.23 -20.65
CA LEU A 624 -11.85 1.73 -19.81
C LEU A 624 -10.80 2.48 -20.63
N TRP A 625 -10.45 1.96 -21.82
CA TRP A 625 -9.52 2.64 -22.73
C TRP A 625 -10.02 4.04 -23.13
N ARG A 626 -11.28 4.16 -23.54
CA ARG A 626 -11.88 5.47 -23.89
C ARG A 626 -11.89 6.45 -22.72
N SER A 627 -12.13 5.98 -21.49
CA SER A 627 -11.98 6.80 -20.27
C SER A 627 -10.55 7.31 -20.09
N MET A 628 -9.54 6.44 -20.22
CA MET A 628 -8.13 6.84 -20.09
C MET A 628 -7.68 7.80 -21.21
N VAL A 629 -8.18 7.62 -22.44
CA VAL A 629 -7.93 8.53 -23.57
C VAL A 629 -8.58 9.90 -23.34
N ALA A 630 -9.82 9.95 -22.84
CA ALA A 630 -10.48 11.20 -22.48
C ALA A 630 -9.76 11.92 -21.33
N TYR A 631 -9.23 11.17 -20.36
CA TYR A 631 -8.42 11.71 -19.26
C TYR A 631 -7.09 12.31 -19.74
N ALA A 632 -6.39 11.63 -20.66
CA ALA A 632 -5.20 12.18 -21.32
C ALA A 632 -5.53 13.46 -22.12
N GLN A 633 -6.67 13.47 -22.82
CA GLN A 633 -7.15 14.67 -23.54
C GLN A 633 -7.44 15.83 -22.57
N PHE A 634 -8.02 15.54 -21.40
CA PHE A 634 -8.26 16.51 -20.34
C PHE A 634 -6.96 17.10 -19.79
N ILE A 635 -6.00 16.27 -19.36
CA ILE A 635 -4.70 16.75 -18.85
C ILE A 635 -4.01 17.66 -19.87
N TYR A 636 -3.95 17.23 -21.13
CA TYR A 636 -3.31 18.02 -22.19
C TYR A 636 -4.04 19.34 -22.46
N SER A 637 -5.39 19.37 -22.44
CA SER A 637 -6.15 20.59 -22.69
C SER A 637 -6.00 21.61 -21.56
N GLN A 638 -5.96 21.16 -20.31
CA GLN A 638 -5.79 21.98 -19.11
C GLN A 638 -4.39 22.63 -19.09
N LEU A 639 -3.33 21.85 -19.33
CA LEU A 639 -1.98 22.42 -19.40
C LEU A 639 -1.84 23.40 -20.56
N ARG A 640 -2.43 23.10 -21.73
CA ARG A 640 -2.47 24.02 -22.89
C ARG A 640 -3.22 25.33 -22.59
N ALA A 641 -4.18 25.31 -21.66
CA ALA A 641 -4.87 26.50 -21.16
C ALA A 641 -4.08 27.26 -20.07
N GLY A 642 -2.89 26.79 -19.69
CA GLY A 642 -2.07 27.37 -18.63
C GLY A 642 -2.48 26.99 -17.20
N GLN A 643 -3.43 26.06 -17.04
CA GLN A 643 -3.83 25.56 -15.71
C GLN A 643 -2.79 24.56 -15.20
N ARG A 644 -2.30 24.77 -13.97
CA ARG A 644 -1.42 23.82 -13.25
C ARG A 644 -2.17 22.96 -12.25
N LEU A 645 -3.18 23.52 -11.59
CA LEU A 645 -4.18 22.77 -10.85
C LEU A 645 -5.41 22.67 -11.76
N SER A 646 -5.84 21.44 -12.03
CA SER A 646 -6.96 21.18 -12.95
C SER A 646 -8.32 21.57 -12.36
N ASP A 647 -9.28 21.74 -13.25
CA ASP A 647 -10.70 21.60 -12.97
C ASP A 647 -11.01 20.17 -12.44
N LEU A 648 -12.22 19.96 -11.92
CA LEU A 648 -12.64 18.66 -11.38
C LEU A 648 -12.81 17.63 -12.49
N VAL A 649 -12.22 16.45 -12.31
CA VAL A 649 -12.34 15.31 -13.23
C VAL A 649 -12.47 13.99 -12.45
N ALA A 650 -13.17 13.01 -13.03
CA ALA A 650 -13.16 11.64 -12.52
C ALA A 650 -11.77 11.00 -12.74
N PHE A 651 -11.26 10.27 -11.75
CA PHE A 651 -9.89 9.75 -11.86
C PHE A 651 -9.74 8.74 -13.00
N LEU A 652 -8.72 8.91 -13.84
CA LEU A 652 -8.50 8.15 -15.09
C LEU A 652 -9.69 8.20 -16.06
N GLY A 653 -10.57 9.20 -15.94
CA GLY A 653 -11.80 9.36 -16.73
C GLY A 653 -12.89 8.33 -16.36
N ILE A 654 -12.76 7.65 -15.23
CA ILE A 654 -13.69 6.61 -14.78
C ILE A 654 -14.75 7.25 -13.88
N GLU A 655 -15.81 7.80 -14.45
CA GLU A 655 -16.92 8.41 -13.69
C GLU A 655 -17.71 7.38 -12.88
N LYS A 656 -17.87 6.17 -13.44
CA LYS A 656 -18.62 5.07 -12.85
C LYS A 656 -17.85 3.77 -12.98
N LEU A 657 -17.72 3.08 -11.85
CA LEU A 657 -17.18 1.75 -11.76
C LEU A 657 -18.26 0.73 -12.14
N GLU A 658 -18.03 -0.04 -13.20
CA GLU A 658 -18.98 -1.05 -13.65
C GLU A 658 -18.93 -2.31 -12.79
N GLN A 659 -20.08 -2.96 -12.61
CA GLN A 659 -20.20 -4.22 -11.89
C GLN A 659 -19.54 -5.39 -12.64
N HIS A 660 -18.96 -6.32 -11.89
CA HIS A 660 -18.39 -7.54 -12.44
C HIS A 660 -19.49 -8.39 -13.10
N PRO A 661 -19.27 -9.01 -14.27
CA PRO A 661 -20.36 -9.66 -15.01
C PRO A 661 -21.01 -10.84 -14.27
N THR A 662 -20.25 -11.58 -13.45
CA THR A 662 -20.69 -12.87 -12.86
C THR A 662 -20.36 -13.06 -11.38
N GLU A 663 -19.75 -12.09 -10.70
CA GLU A 663 -19.28 -12.21 -9.31
C GLU A 663 -19.77 -11.00 -8.52
N ARG A 664 -21.07 -10.95 -8.25
CA ARG A 664 -21.71 -9.78 -7.64
C ARG A 664 -22.35 -10.19 -6.33
N TYR A 665 -21.97 -9.51 -5.25
CA TYR A 665 -22.69 -9.54 -4.00
C TYR A 665 -23.73 -8.42 -4.00
N THR A 666 -25.02 -8.76 -3.91
CA THR A 666 -26.13 -7.81 -4.11
C THR A 666 -26.91 -7.50 -2.82
N LYS A 667 -26.73 -8.34 -1.79
CA LYS A 667 -27.38 -8.25 -0.47
C LYS A 667 -26.78 -7.12 0.41
N PRO A 668 -27.33 -6.81 1.59
CA PRO A 668 -26.81 -5.76 2.48
C PRO A 668 -25.34 -5.97 2.89
N ILE A 669 -24.60 -4.86 2.96
CA ILE A 669 -23.18 -4.83 3.34
C ILE A 669 -23.00 -3.85 4.51
N MET A 670 -22.20 -4.24 5.49
CA MET A 670 -21.60 -3.37 6.50
C MET A 670 -20.07 -3.38 6.33
N VAL A 671 -19.43 -2.22 6.39
CA VAL A 671 -17.96 -2.09 6.39
C VAL A 671 -17.51 -1.59 7.75
N LEU A 672 -16.60 -2.31 8.39
CA LEU A 672 -15.98 -1.92 9.67
C LEU A 672 -14.72 -1.10 9.37
N VAL A 673 -14.65 0.12 9.91
CA VAL A 673 -13.57 1.07 9.65
C VAL A 673 -13.04 1.69 10.95
N ASN A 674 -11.80 2.17 10.93
CA ASN A 674 -11.25 2.96 12.03
C ASN A 674 -10.29 4.06 11.58
N GLU A 675 -9.79 4.83 12.54
CA GLU A 675 -8.84 5.93 12.37
C GLU A 675 -7.48 5.53 11.77
N LEU A 676 -7.21 4.24 11.57
CA LEU A 676 -6.01 3.72 10.90
C LEU A 676 -6.30 3.14 9.50
N ASP A 677 -7.42 3.52 8.89
CA ASP A 677 -7.73 3.30 7.48
C ASP A 677 -7.30 4.51 6.64
N PHE A 678 -6.43 4.29 5.65
CA PHE A 678 -5.79 5.32 4.83
C PHE A 678 -5.96 5.06 3.33
N SER A 679 -6.02 6.12 2.52
CA SER A 679 -5.91 6.06 1.05
C SER A 679 -7.03 5.22 0.43
N CYS A 680 -6.76 4.07 -0.19
CA CYS A 680 -7.83 3.16 -0.62
C CYS A 680 -8.73 2.70 0.54
N GLY A 681 -8.25 2.73 1.80
CA GLY A 681 -9.05 2.56 3.01
C GLY A 681 -10.00 3.72 3.32
N ASP A 682 -9.73 4.94 2.81
CA ASP A 682 -10.70 6.04 2.79
C ASP A 682 -11.64 5.94 1.58
N PHE A 683 -11.09 5.70 0.38
CA PHE A 683 -11.86 5.69 -0.87
C PHE A 683 -12.91 4.57 -0.91
N PHE A 684 -12.58 3.36 -0.44
CA PHE A 684 -13.50 2.22 -0.48
C PHE A 684 -14.80 2.45 0.33
N PRO A 685 -14.76 2.84 1.62
CA PRO A 685 -15.97 3.18 2.36
C PRO A 685 -16.62 4.47 1.83
N ALA A 686 -15.85 5.47 1.36
CA ALA A 686 -16.42 6.68 0.75
C ALA A 686 -17.29 6.34 -0.47
N ILE A 687 -16.78 5.51 -1.40
CA ILE A 687 -17.49 5.07 -2.60
C ILE A 687 -18.74 4.26 -2.22
N LEU A 688 -18.65 3.35 -1.25
CA LEU A 688 -19.80 2.54 -0.84
C LEU A 688 -20.87 3.38 -0.12
N GLN A 689 -20.49 4.36 0.71
CA GLN A 689 -21.39 5.26 1.42
C GLN A 689 -22.05 6.28 0.47
N ASP A 690 -21.28 6.96 -0.40
CA ASP A 690 -21.79 7.94 -1.38
C ASP A 690 -22.80 7.32 -2.37
N ASN A 691 -22.70 6.02 -2.63
CA ASN A 691 -23.64 5.27 -3.47
C ASN A 691 -24.79 4.59 -2.70
N GLY A 692 -24.87 4.77 -1.37
CA GLY A 692 -25.85 4.10 -0.50
C GLY A 692 -25.77 2.57 -0.57
N ARG A 693 -24.59 2.01 -0.85
CA ARG A 693 -24.40 0.58 -1.13
C ARG A 693 -24.08 -0.24 0.11
N ALA A 694 -23.36 0.33 1.07
CA ALA A 694 -23.05 -0.27 2.36
C ALA A 694 -23.22 0.78 3.46
N ALA A 695 -23.48 0.31 4.68
CA ALA A 695 -23.36 1.15 5.87
C ALA A 695 -21.94 1.01 6.46
N ILE A 696 -21.42 2.12 6.98
CA ILE A 696 -20.07 2.24 7.54
C ILE A 696 -20.18 2.25 9.07
N PHE A 697 -19.45 1.37 9.74
CA PHE A 697 -19.47 1.19 11.20
C PHE A 697 -18.07 1.39 11.79
N GLY A 698 -17.96 2.07 12.94
CA GLY A 698 -16.72 2.16 13.72
C GLY A 698 -16.28 3.60 13.98
N VAL A 699 -15.03 3.93 13.63
CA VAL A 699 -14.42 5.26 13.84
C VAL A 699 -14.10 5.92 12.49
N ARG A 700 -14.14 7.25 12.43
CA ARG A 700 -13.80 8.04 11.23
C ARG A 700 -12.40 7.67 10.72
N THR A 701 -12.30 7.41 9.41
CA THR A 701 -11.03 7.07 8.73
C THR A 701 -10.04 8.24 8.71
N ALA A 702 -8.79 7.98 8.33
CA ALA A 702 -7.69 8.95 8.46
C ALA A 702 -7.86 10.21 7.60
N GLY A 703 -8.42 10.07 6.39
CA GLY A 703 -8.53 11.16 5.42
C GLY A 703 -7.27 11.40 4.61
N ALA A 704 -6.65 10.35 4.07
CA ALA A 704 -5.56 10.47 3.12
C ALA A 704 -6.13 10.47 1.68
N GLY A 705 -6.66 11.62 1.27
CA GLY A 705 -7.67 11.78 0.22
C GLY A 705 -7.14 12.13 -1.17
N GLY A 706 -5.98 11.61 -1.56
CA GLY A 706 -5.36 11.90 -2.86
C GLY A 706 -4.44 10.78 -3.36
N ALA A 707 -3.94 10.94 -4.59
CA ALA A 707 -2.93 10.06 -5.16
C ALA A 707 -1.51 10.54 -4.83
N VAL A 708 -0.57 9.60 -4.70
CA VAL A 708 0.81 9.88 -4.27
C VAL A 708 1.78 9.75 -5.44
N LYS A 709 2.74 10.68 -5.54
CA LYS A 709 3.97 10.57 -6.35
C LYS A 709 5.17 10.57 -5.39
N GLY A 710 6.25 9.89 -5.78
CA GLY A 710 7.50 9.81 -5.01
C GLY A 710 8.67 10.40 -5.77
N VAL A 711 9.56 11.11 -5.09
CA VAL A 711 10.79 11.70 -5.66
C VAL A 711 12.01 11.20 -4.90
N GLN A 712 12.98 10.67 -5.65
CA GLN A 712 14.34 10.38 -5.19
C GLN A 712 15.29 11.30 -5.93
N PHE A 713 16.27 11.87 -5.23
CA PHE A 713 17.22 12.82 -5.82
C PHE A 713 18.61 12.66 -5.18
N PRO A 714 19.71 12.83 -5.95
CA PRO A 714 21.06 12.82 -5.39
C PRO A 714 21.23 13.92 -4.34
N ASN A 715 21.66 13.54 -3.14
CA ASN A 715 21.89 14.46 -2.03
C ASN A 715 23.00 13.92 -1.10
N GLN A 716 23.53 14.79 -0.25
CA GLN A 716 24.62 14.47 0.70
C GLN A 716 24.13 14.38 2.16
N PHE A 717 22.82 14.41 2.40
CA PHE A 717 22.21 14.47 3.72
C PHE A 717 21.45 13.19 4.11
N GLY A 718 21.62 12.12 3.33
CA GLY A 718 21.00 10.82 3.58
C GLY A 718 19.48 10.81 3.36
N ILE A 719 18.93 11.73 2.55
CA ILE A 719 17.51 11.70 2.17
C ILE A 719 17.31 10.52 1.20
N ALA A 720 16.47 9.56 1.58
CA ALA A 720 16.15 8.38 0.78
C ALA A 720 15.02 8.63 -0.22
N GLY A 721 14.08 9.52 0.13
CA GLY A 721 13.02 9.94 -0.77
C GLY A 721 12.03 10.90 -0.11
N LEU A 722 11.24 11.55 -0.96
CA LEU A 722 10.08 12.36 -0.61
C LEU A 722 8.82 11.70 -1.20
N SER A 723 7.69 11.81 -0.51
CA SER A 723 6.36 11.55 -1.07
C SER A 723 5.48 12.80 -0.95
N TYR A 724 4.64 13.02 -1.96
CA TYR A 724 3.69 14.12 -1.99
C TYR A 724 2.38 13.73 -2.70
N THR A 725 1.33 14.47 -2.36
CA THR A 725 -0.04 14.25 -2.84
C THR A 725 -0.31 15.14 -4.06
N TRP A 726 -0.48 14.55 -5.24
CA TRP A 726 -0.61 15.28 -6.51
C TRP A 726 -2.06 15.40 -7.00
N THR A 727 -3.01 14.86 -6.24
CA THR A 727 -4.44 15.06 -6.46
C THR A 727 -5.14 15.35 -5.14
N ILE A 728 -6.32 15.98 -5.19
CA ILE A 728 -7.21 16.11 -4.04
C ILE A 728 -8.61 15.67 -4.46
N ALA A 729 -9.12 14.60 -3.82
CA ALA A 729 -10.38 13.97 -4.19
C ALA A 729 -11.55 14.49 -3.35
N LEU A 730 -12.65 14.79 -4.03
CA LEU A 730 -13.89 15.32 -3.51
C LEU A 730 -14.99 14.24 -3.58
N ARG A 731 -15.67 14.03 -2.46
CA ARG A 731 -16.84 13.16 -2.34
C ARG A 731 -18.03 13.73 -3.13
N ALA A 732 -19.09 12.94 -3.28
CA ALA A 732 -20.32 13.37 -3.98
C ALA A 732 -20.92 14.68 -3.41
N GLY A 733 -20.72 14.97 -2.12
CA GLY A 733 -21.13 16.22 -1.48
C GLY A 733 -20.17 17.42 -1.67
N GLY A 734 -19.11 17.30 -2.47
CA GLY A 734 -18.16 18.38 -2.77
C GLY A 734 -17.07 18.62 -1.73
N MET A 735 -17.16 18.01 -0.53
CA MET A 735 -16.08 18.07 0.47
C MET A 735 -14.93 17.11 0.12
N PRO A 736 -13.66 17.48 0.39
CA PRO A 736 -12.53 16.60 0.16
C PRO A 736 -12.53 15.40 1.13
N ILE A 737 -11.92 14.29 0.72
CA ILE A 737 -11.55 13.20 1.64
C ILE A 737 -10.34 13.62 2.50
N GLU A 738 -9.49 14.49 1.98
CA GLU A 738 -8.25 14.94 2.62
C GLU A 738 -8.49 15.59 4.00
N ASN A 739 -7.81 15.11 5.04
CA ASN A 739 -8.03 15.39 6.47
C ASN A 739 -9.39 14.96 7.06
N LEU A 740 -10.46 14.91 6.25
CA LEU A 740 -11.84 14.68 6.71
C LEU A 740 -12.21 13.20 6.78
N GLY A 741 -11.65 12.36 5.92
CA GLY A 741 -11.92 10.93 5.87
C GLY A 741 -13.39 10.60 5.62
N VAL A 742 -13.82 9.48 6.18
CA VAL A 742 -15.19 8.96 6.09
C VAL A 742 -15.77 8.86 7.48
N THR A 743 -16.74 9.70 7.79
CA THR A 743 -17.54 9.58 9.02
C THR A 743 -18.45 8.34 8.90
N PRO A 744 -18.42 7.41 9.86
CA PRO A 744 -19.26 6.22 9.84
C PRO A 744 -20.75 6.58 10.03
N ASP A 745 -21.63 5.79 9.41
CA ASP A 745 -23.08 5.89 9.61
C ASP A 745 -23.48 5.42 11.02
N VAL A 746 -22.72 4.47 11.57
CA VAL A 746 -22.87 3.96 12.94
C VAL A 746 -21.54 4.11 13.67
N ALA A 747 -21.41 5.17 14.46
CA ALA A 747 -20.20 5.42 15.24
C ALA A 747 -20.08 4.44 16.42
N TYR A 748 -18.94 3.77 16.53
CA TYR A 748 -18.54 2.96 17.68
C TYR A 748 -17.03 3.10 17.90
N THR A 749 -16.64 3.67 19.04
CA THR A 749 -15.23 3.75 19.47
C THR A 749 -14.94 2.60 20.45
N PRO A 750 -13.91 1.76 20.22
CA PRO A 750 -13.50 0.73 21.16
C PRO A 750 -13.30 1.26 22.58
N THR A 751 -13.86 0.54 23.55
CA THR A 751 -13.87 0.93 24.96
C THR A 751 -12.78 0.19 25.74
N ALA A 752 -12.52 0.67 26.96
CA ALA A 752 -11.69 -0.05 27.93
C ALA A 752 -12.28 -1.41 28.35
N ALA A 753 -13.59 -1.63 28.14
CA ALA A 753 -14.22 -2.94 28.37
C ALA A 753 -13.93 -3.88 27.20
N ASP A 754 -14.04 -3.41 25.95
CA ASP A 754 -13.73 -4.19 24.74
C ASP A 754 -12.30 -4.76 24.78
N LEU A 755 -11.33 -3.96 25.25
CA LEU A 755 -9.94 -4.40 25.41
C LEU A 755 -9.75 -5.52 26.45
N LYS A 756 -10.67 -5.65 27.41
CA LYS A 756 -10.59 -6.59 28.54
C LYS A 756 -11.46 -7.85 28.33
N ASP A 757 -12.55 -7.73 27.59
CA ASP A 757 -13.53 -8.81 27.38
C ASP A 757 -13.38 -9.53 26.03
N GLY A 758 -12.39 -9.14 25.23
CA GLY A 758 -12.19 -9.69 23.89
C GLY A 758 -13.16 -9.12 22.85
N TYR A 759 -13.48 -7.83 22.96
CA TYR A 759 -14.32 -7.05 22.06
C TYR A 759 -15.78 -7.55 22.01
N SER A 760 -16.31 -7.99 23.15
CA SER A 760 -17.66 -8.55 23.24
C SER A 760 -18.74 -7.47 22.99
N GLY A 761 -18.55 -6.26 23.53
CA GLY A 761 -19.40 -5.11 23.26
C GLY A 761 -19.38 -4.69 21.78
N TYR A 762 -18.19 -4.58 21.19
CA TYR A 762 -17.99 -4.27 19.77
C TYR A 762 -18.69 -5.29 18.87
N ARG A 763 -18.56 -6.59 19.15
CA ARG A 763 -19.27 -7.66 18.42
C ARG A 763 -20.78 -7.45 18.45
N ASP A 764 -21.32 -7.22 19.64
CA ASP A 764 -22.76 -7.15 19.85
C ASP A 764 -23.34 -5.88 19.21
N ALA A 765 -22.58 -4.78 19.22
CA ALA A 765 -22.89 -3.55 18.48
C ALA A 765 -22.88 -3.73 16.95
N VAL A 766 -21.88 -4.43 16.39
CA VAL A 766 -21.84 -4.77 14.95
C VAL A 766 -23.07 -5.59 14.55
N ASN A 767 -23.40 -6.62 15.32
CA ASN A 767 -24.57 -7.47 15.04
C ASN A 767 -25.89 -6.72 15.18
N ALA A 768 -26.03 -5.83 16.19
CA ALA A 768 -27.22 -5.01 16.37
C ALA A 768 -27.42 -4.03 15.20
N ALA A 769 -26.35 -3.35 14.79
CA ALA A 769 -26.37 -2.41 13.66
C ALA A 769 -26.68 -3.14 12.33
N LEU A 770 -26.07 -4.29 12.09
CA LEU A 770 -26.35 -5.14 10.94
C LEU A 770 -27.80 -5.65 10.92
N GLY A 771 -28.34 -6.03 12.08
CA GLY A 771 -29.73 -6.42 12.24
C GLY A 771 -30.71 -5.31 11.85
N GLY A 772 -30.37 -4.05 12.14
CA GLY A 772 -31.12 -2.88 11.69
C GLY A 772 -31.15 -2.70 10.17
N LEU A 773 -30.02 -2.92 9.48
CA LEU A 773 -29.93 -2.82 8.01
C LEU A 773 -30.77 -3.87 7.28
N MET A 774 -30.94 -5.04 7.89
CA MET A 774 -31.65 -6.18 7.31
C MET A 774 -33.15 -6.18 7.63
N GLY A 775 -33.62 -5.27 8.49
CA GLY A 775 -35.00 -5.24 8.98
C GLY A 775 -35.35 -6.40 9.93
N PRO A 776 -36.62 -6.45 10.40
CA PRO A 776 -37.10 -7.53 11.26
C PRO A 776 -36.98 -8.87 10.53
N ALA A 777 -36.48 -9.89 11.24
CA ALA A 777 -36.47 -11.24 10.71
C ALA A 777 -37.91 -11.70 10.43
N GLY A 778 -38.16 -12.23 9.23
CA GLY A 778 -39.42 -12.90 8.94
C GLY A 778 -39.62 -14.09 9.89
N PRO A 779 -40.87 -14.55 10.11
CA PRO A 779 -41.12 -15.70 10.97
C PRO A 779 -40.27 -16.87 10.51
N ALA A 780 -39.45 -17.40 11.42
CA ALA A 780 -38.50 -18.46 11.10
C ALA A 780 -39.25 -19.62 10.44
N SER A 781 -38.91 -19.91 9.18
CA SER A 781 -39.50 -21.03 8.46
C SER A 781 -39.15 -22.30 9.22
N ALA A 782 -40.13 -22.86 9.92
CA ALA A 782 -39.98 -24.15 10.58
C ALA A 782 -39.53 -25.16 9.52
N ASP A 783 -38.43 -25.86 9.80
CA ASP A 783 -37.92 -26.94 8.96
C ASP A 783 -39.07 -27.93 8.72
N PRO A 784 -39.43 -28.27 7.46
CA PRO A 784 -40.42 -29.29 7.20
C PRO A 784 -39.80 -30.65 7.56
N GLY A 785 -39.93 -31.01 8.84
CA GLY A 785 -39.53 -32.32 9.36
C GLY A 785 -40.15 -33.44 8.52
N PRO A 786 -39.47 -34.59 8.38
CA PRO A 786 -39.84 -35.62 7.41
C PRO A 786 -41.28 -36.09 7.64
N SER A 787 -42.10 -35.99 6.59
CA SER A 787 -43.51 -36.34 6.61
C SER A 787 -43.72 -37.78 7.07
N ALA A 788 -44.35 -37.97 8.22
CA ALA A 788 -44.82 -39.30 8.63
C ALA A 788 -45.91 -39.79 7.66
N PRO A 789 -45.92 -41.07 7.26
CA PRO A 789 -46.92 -41.61 6.34
C PRO A 789 -48.31 -41.65 6.99
N THR A 790 -49.29 -41.07 6.32
CA THR A 790 -50.70 -41.08 6.75
C THR A 790 -51.29 -42.49 6.67
N PRO A 791 -51.97 -43.00 7.72
CA PRO A 791 -52.64 -44.29 7.64
C PRO A 791 -53.92 -44.19 6.80
N THR A 792 -54.10 -45.12 5.87
CA THR A 792 -55.34 -45.28 5.11
C THR A 792 -56.41 -45.94 5.97
N THR A 793 -57.44 -45.20 6.38
CA THR A 793 -58.66 -45.76 6.96
C THR A 793 -59.71 -45.93 5.88
N ASP A 794 -59.95 -47.18 5.49
CA ASP A 794 -61.09 -47.58 4.67
C ASP A 794 -62.31 -47.85 5.59
N SER A 795 -63.41 -47.15 5.34
CA SER A 795 -64.70 -47.41 6.00
C SER A 795 -65.85 -46.85 5.16
N GLY A 796 -66.57 -47.74 4.48
CA GLY A 796 -67.77 -47.40 3.71
C GLY A 796 -68.97 -46.99 4.58
N PRO A 797 -70.06 -46.49 3.96
CA PRO A 797 -71.14 -45.83 4.66
C PRO A 797 -72.25 -46.78 5.12
N ALA A 798 -72.93 -46.42 6.22
CA ALA A 798 -74.26 -46.89 6.56
C ALA A 798 -75.09 -45.74 7.16
N GLN A 799 -76.28 -45.53 6.57
CA GLN A 799 -77.36 -44.66 7.07
C GLN A 799 -78.18 -45.39 8.17
N PRO A 800 -79.13 -44.71 8.86
CA PRO A 800 -79.61 -43.33 8.69
C PRO A 800 -79.34 -42.37 9.86
#